data_AF-A0A8B9HWP1-F1
#
_entry.id   AF-A0A8B9HWP1-F1
#
_cell.length_a   1.000
_cell.length_b   1.000
_cell.length_c   1.000
_cell.angle_alpha   90.00
_cell.angle_beta   90.00
_cell.angle_gamma   90.00
#
_symmetry.space_group_name_H-M   'P 1'
#
loop_
_entity.id
_entity.type
_entity.pdbx_description
1 polymer ?
#
loop_
_entity_poly.entity_id
_entity_poly.type
_entity_poly.pdbx_seq_one_letter_code
_entity_poly.pdbx_strand_id
1 'polypeptide(L)'
;QHHTVYPRLDIFASSGTSDPYVKFKISGKEVFRSKIIHKNLNPVWDEKVSLLVDNLREPLYVKVFDYDFGLQDDFMGSAYLYLESLEHQRTLDVSLDLKDPHYPDHNLGSLELAVTLTPKEGDIRETVSALLILRLSDVHRKAQLWRGIVSISLIEGRDLQPMDANGFSDPYVKFRMRHQKYKSKTINKTLNPQWREQFDFHLYDEQGGFIDITVWDKDAGKKDDFMGRCQVDLSLLPKECTHRLDLTLEEGEGTLVLLVTLTASAAVSISDLSVNMLDDPHERREILHRYSLLRSFHNIKDVGVVQVKVIRAEGLMAADVTGKSDPFCVVELSNDRLQTHTVYKNLNPEWNKVFTFNVKDIHSVLEVTVYDEDRDRSADFLGKVAIPLLSIQNGERKAYALKSKELTGPTKGVIFLELDVIYNVKAGLRTLIPIEQKYIEEEPRVSKQLLLQNFNRVRRCIMFLINAGCYINSCFEWESPQRSICAFLLFVVVVWNFELYMIPLALLLPLAWNYILISSGKDTRQGDVVSQAVEDLLEDEDEDYDRDDKDSEKKGFMNKLYAIQDVCISVQSALDEVASYGERIKNTFNWTVPFLSWLAIVALCVATIIVYFIPLRYIVLAWGVNKFTKKLRDPYTIDNNELLDFLSRVPSDVQVVGAPPIREFYSYHHRQCCDSLQCRV
;
A
#
# COMPACT_ATOMS: atom_id res chain seq x y z
N GLN A 1 -16.24 26.45 32.74
CA GLN A 1 -16.34 25.38 33.77
C GLN A 1 -16.30 24.05 33.06
N HIS A 2 -15.77 22.98 33.67
CA HIS A 2 -15.72 21.66 33.02
C HIS A 2 -16.88 20.80 33.55
N HIS A 3 -17.64 20.21 32.63
CA HIS A 3 -18.79 19.36 32.96
C HIS A 3 -18.54 17.94 32.50
N THR A 4 -18.49 16.99 33.43
CA THR A 4 -18.46 15.55 33.13
C THR A 4 -19.89 15.01 33.12
N VAL A 5 -20.31 14.32 32.06
CA VAL A 5 -21.64 13.72 31.92
C VAL A 5 -21.53 12.20 31.68
N TYR A 6 -22.32 11.38 32.37
CA TYR A 6 -22.46 9.94 32.12
C TYR A 6 -23.88 9.61 31.63
N PRO A 7 -24.12 9.45 30.32
CA PRO A 7 -25.46 9.17 29.83
C PRO A 7 -25.83 7.69 29.94
N ARG A 8 -27.06 7.44 30.39
CA ARG A 8 -27.79 6.17 30.38
C ARG A 8 -29.24 6.45 30.02
N LEU A 9 -29.82 5.71 29.09
CA LEU A 9 -31.20 5.95 28.66
C LEU A 9 -32.03 4.71 28.96
N ASP A 10 -33.18 4.92 29.59
CA ASP A 10 -34.18 3.90 29.83
C ASP A 10 -35.44 4.24 29.03
N ILE A 11 -35.78 3.43 28.02
CA ILE A 11 -36.96 3.61 27.16
C ILE A 11 -38.04 2.59 27.53
N PHE A 12 -39.29 3.05 27.66
CA PHE A 12 -40.46 2.17 27.73
C PHE A 12 -41.25 2.24 26.43
N ALA A 13 -40.97 1.35 25.48
CA ALA A 13 -41.74 1.23 24.24
C ALA A 13 -42.12 -0.23 23.93
N SER A 14 -43.37 -0.42 23.50
CA SER A 14 -43.96 -1.69 23.08
C SER A 14 -43.47 -2.08 21.68
N SER A 15 -42.72 -3.18 21.60
CA SER A 15 -42.25 -3.91 20.41
C SER A 15 -41.34 -3.15 19.43
N GLY A 16 -40.03 -3.41 19.51
CA GLY A 16 -39.02 -3.04 18.51
C GLY A 16 -37.58 -3.26 19.00
N THR A 17 -36.60 -3.30 18.10
CA THR A 17 -35.16 -3.16 18.41
C THR A 17 -34.67 -1.84 17.83
N SER A 18 -34.16 -0.93 18.66
CA SER A 18 -33.63 0.38 18.23
C SER A 18 -32.10 0.46 18.38
N ASP A 19 -31.48 1.33 17.61
CA ASP A 19 -30.05 1.66 17.57
C ASP A 19 -29.78 3.08 18.13
N PRO A 20 -30.04 3.33 19.42
CA PRO A 20 -30.04 4.69 19.97
C PRO A 20 -28.65 5.35 20.06
N TYR A 21 -28.62 6.66 19.80
CA TYR A 21 -27.50 7.55 20.13
C TYR A 21 -27.96 8.94 20.59
N VAL A 22 -27.12 9.62 21.37
CA VAL A 22 -27.43 10.93 21.98
C VAL A 22 -26.56 12.04 21.40
N LYS A 23 -27.17 13.21 21.19
CA LYS A 23 -26.52 14.47 20.79
C LYS A 23 -26.77 15.55 21.83
N PHE A 24 -25.70 16.24 22.22
CA PHE A 24 -25.76 17.38 23.13
C PHE A 24 -25.45 18.67 22.36
N LYS A 25 -26.26 19.69 22.59
CA LYS A 25 -26.14 21.01 21.96
C LYS A 25 -26.12 22.11 23.02
N ILE A 26 -25.24 23.10 22.81
CA ILE A 26 -25.19 24.33 23.60
C ILE A 26 -25.28 25.50 22.61
N SER A 27 -26.17 26.45 22.86
CA SER A 27 -26.41 27.60 21.96
C SER A 27 -26.61 27.20 20.48
N GLY A 28 -27.35 26.12 20.24
CA GLY A 28 -27.64 25.60 18.90
C GLY A 28 -26.51 24.82 18.24
N LYS A 29 -25.28 24.85 18.78
CA LYS A 29 -24.12 24.12 18.27
C LYS A 29 -24.00 22.75 18.92
N GLU A 30 -23.76 21.72 18.11
CA GLU A 30 -23.47 20.37 18.61
C GLU A 30 -22.09 20.34 19.27
N VAL A 31 -22.08 19.95 20.55
CA VAL A 31 -20.86 19.89 21.36
C VAL A 31 -20.41 18.45 21.62
N PHE A 32 -21.33 17.48 21.57
CA PHE A 32 -21.02 16.07 21.75
C PHE A 32 -22.05 15.17 21.05
N ARG A 33 -21.59 14.01 20.57
CA ARG A 33 -22.39 12.93 20.01
C ARG A 33 -21.84 11.61 20.54
N SER A 34 -22.71 10.76 21.09
CA SER A 34 -22.32 9.45 21.62
C SER A 34 -22.12 8.41 20.52
N LYS A 35 -21.53 7.28 20.88
CA LYS A 35 -21.61 6.05 20.06
C LYS A 35 -23.06 5.59 19.87
N ILE A 36 -23.28 4.87 18.77
CA ILE A 36 -24.53 4.17 18.48
C ILE A 36 -24.46 2.81 19.16
N ILE A 37 -25.48 2.45 19.93
CA ILE A 37 -25.60 1.12 20.54
C ILE A 37 -26.68 0.39 19.78
N HIS A 38 -26.31 -0.69 19.09
CA HIS A 38 -27.23 -1.41 18.22
C HIS A 38 -28.19 -2.32 19.01
N LYS A 39 -29.46 -2.35 18.58
CA LYS A 39 -30.55 -3.23 19.04
C LYS A 39 -30.72 -3.26 20.56
N ASN A 40 -30.64 -2.10 21.20
CA ASN A 40 -30.76 -1.98 22.66
C ASN A 40 -31.70 -0.84 23.05
N LEU A 41 -32.78 -1.17 23.75
CA LEU A 41 -33.76 -0.20 24.25
C LEU A 41 -33.35 0.45 25.59
N ASN A 42 -32.37 -0.11 26.30
CA ASN A 42 -31.79 0.46 27.52
C ASN A 42 -30.26 0.62 27.36
N PRO A 43 -29.81 1.50 26.44
CA PRO A 43 -28.40 1.69 26.16
C PRO A 43 -27.66 2.33 27.35
N VAL A 44 -26.51 1.76 27.69
CA VAL A 44 -25.52 2.33 28.61
C VAL A 44 -24.29 2.69 27.80
N TRP A 45 -23.98 4.00 27.68
CA TRP A 45 -22.85 4.45 26.85
C TRP A 45 -21.53 4.49 27.61
N ASP A 46 -21.53 4.73 28.93
CA ASP A 46 -20.33 4.88 29.77
C ASP A 46 -19.27 5.85 29.19
N GLU A 47 -19.72 6.86 28.43
CA GLU A 47 -18.84 7.83 27.79
C GLU A 47 -18.66 9.08 28.67
N LYS A 48 -17.39 9.44 28.91
CA LYS A 48 -17.02 10.63 29.69
C LYS A 48 -16.68 11.79 28.76
N VAL A 49 -17.48 12.86 28.78
CA VAL A 49 -17.20 14.10 28.03
C VAL A 49 -16.97 15.26 28.97
N SER A 50 -15.98 16.11 28.71
CA SER A 50 -15.74 17.38 29.43
C SER A 50 -16.11 18.57 28.55
N LEU A 51 -17.27 19.19 28.82
CA LEU A 51 -17.73 20.36 28.06
C LEU A 51 -17.26 21.65 28.72
N LEU A 52 -16.74 22.59 27.92
CA LEU A 52 -16.45 23.95 28.37
C LEU A 52 -17.69 24.81 28.16
N VAL A 53 -18.25 25.32 29.25
CA VAL A 53 -19.39 26.24 29.21
C VAL A 53 -18.94 27.63 29.67
N ASP A 54 -19.20 28.62 28.80
CA ASP A 54 -18.87 30.04 29.03
C ASP A 54 -19.97 30.76 29.80
N ASN A 55 -21.23 30.31 29.69
CA ASN A 55 -22.39 30.90 30.33
C ASN A 55 -23.31 29.82 30.94
N LEU A 56 -23.47 29.82 32.26
CA LEU A 56 -24.31 28.86 32.98
C LEU A 56 -25.82 29.03 32.73
N ARG A 57 -26.23 30.19 32.19
CA ARG A 57 -27.65 30.48 31.91
C ARG A 57 -28.19 29.72 30.69
N GLU A 58 -27.31 29.15 29.87
CA GLU A 58 -27.70 28.43 28.66
C GLU A 58 -27.91 26.95 28.99
N PRO A 59 -29.11 26.40 28.74
CA PRO A 59 -29.35 24.99 29.00
C PRO A 59 -28.62 24.11 27.98
N LEU A 60 -28.13 22.97 28.45
CA LEU A 60 -27.64 21.89 27.61
C LEU A 60 -28.84 21.17 26.99
N TYR A 61 -28.98 21.27 25.66
CA TYR A 61 -30.08 20.65 24.94
C TYR A 61 -29.68 19.27 24.45
N VAL A 62 -30.41 18.24 24.87
CA VAL A 62 -30.12 16.84 24.60
C VAL A 62 -31.16 16.28 23.63
N LYS A 63 -30.70 15.57 22.60
CA LYS A 63 -31.56 14.87 21.63
C LYS A 63 -31.13 13.42 21.51
N VAL A 64 -32.10 12.53 21.42
CA VAL A 64 -31.91 11.10 21.19
C VAL A 64 -32.50 10.73 19.84
N PHE A 65 -31.77 9.89 19.10
CA PHE A 65 -32.14 9.43 17.78
C PHE A 65 -31.96 7.92 17.69
N ASP A 66 -32.83 7.29 16.91
CA ASP A 66 -32.68 5.93 16.42
C ASP A 66 -31.91 5.99 15.10
N TYR A 67 -30.90 5.15 14.95
CA TYR A 67 -30.03 5.20 13.80
C TYR A 67 -30.47 4.24 12.70
N ASP A 68 -30.94 4.80 11.58
CA ASP A 68 -31.36 4.02 10.41
C ASP A 68 -30.38 4.17 9.24
N PHE A 69 -29.74 3.08 8.84
CA PHE A 69 -28.82 3.14 7.71
C PHE A 69 -29.54 3.27 6.37
N GLY A 70 -29.28 4.36 5.65
CA GLY A 70 -29.72 4.56 4.27
C GLY A 70 -31.03 5.34 4.17
N LEU A 71 -31.64 5.60 5.33
CA LEU A 71 -32.80 6.46 5.54
C LEU A 71 -32.41 7.60 6.49
N GLN A 72 -33.37 8.45 6.83
CA GLN A 72 -33.16 9.54 7.79
C GLN A 72 -33.38 9.00 9.20
N ASP A 73 -32.41 9.19 10.11
CA ASP A 73 -32.49 8.80 11.53
C ASP A 73 -33.80 9.25 12.20
N ASP A 74 -34.50 8.31 12.83
CA ASP A 74 -35.76 8.57 13.53
C ASP A 74 -35.52 9.32 14.86
N PHE A 75 -36.34 10.34 15.11
CA PHE A 75 -36.23 11.14 16.33
C PHE A 75 -36.94 10.44 17.49
N MET A 76 -36.18 10.13 18.56
CA MET A 76 -36.72 9.40 19.71
C MET A 76 -37.15 10.33 20.86
N GLY A 77 -36.58 11.52 20.96
CA GLY A 77 -36.97 12.50 21.98
C GLY A 77 -35.89 13.53 22.30
N SER A 78 -36.27 14.54 23.09
CA SER A 78 -35.35 15.59 23.52
C SER A 78 -35.63 16.09 24.94
N ALA A 79 -34.61 16.62 25.59
CA ALA A 79 -34.71 17.19 26.93
C ALA A 79 -33.76 18.38 27.11
N TYR A 80 -34.06 19.24 28.08
CA TYR A 80 -33.22 20.38 28.46
C TYR A 80 -32.65 20.15 29.86
N LEU A 81 -31.33 20.31 29.99
CA LEU A 81 -30.63 20.30 31.26
C LEU A 81 -30.17 21.73 31.59
N TYR A 82 -30.75 22.34 32.62
CA TYR A 82 -30.36 23.66 33.10
C TYR A 82 -29.15 23.52 34.04
N LEU A 83 -28.01 24.10 33.66
CA LEU A 83 -26.77 23.96 34.42
C LEU A 83 -26.76 24.77 35.72
N GLU A 84 -27.67 25.74 35.86
CA GLU A 84 -27.85 26.55 37.07
C GLU A 84 -28.34 25.73 38.29
N SER A 85 -28.99 24.59 38.06
CA SER A 85 -29.52 23.75 39.14
C SER A 85 -28.50 22.78 39.74
N LEU A 86 -27.25 22.80 39.27
CA LEU A 86 -26.19 21.88 39.70
C LEU A 86 -25.33 22.47 40.83
N GLU A 87 -25.08 21.68 41.87
CA GLU A 87 -24.14 22.02 42.94
C GLU A 87 -22.68 21.94 42.47
N HIS A 88 -21.84 22.88 42.91
CA HIS A 88 -20.42 22.91 42.54
C HIS A 88 -19.65 21.75 43.20
N GLN A 89 -18.72 21.15 42.44
CA GLN A 89 -17.80 20.07 42.84
C GLN A 89 -18.47 18.78 43.33
N ARG A 90 -19.77 18.61 43.11
CA ARG A 90 -20.51 17.40 43.42
C ARG A 90 -21.02 16.74 42.14
N THR A 91 -20.88 15.42 42.06
CA THR A 91 -21.53 14.63 41.01
C THR A 91 -22.99 14.45 41.39
N LEU A 92 -23.89 14.87 40.50
CA LEU A 92 -25.34 14.77 40.65
C LEU A 92 -25.88 13.87 39.55
N ASP A 93 -26.63 12.84 39.94
CA ASP A 93 -27.37 12.01 39.00
C ASP A 93 -28.67 12.73 38.64
N VAL A 94 -28.82 13.09 37.37
CA VAL A 94 -29.94 13.84 36.83
C VAL A 94 -30.72 12.92 35.90
N SER A 95 -32.01 12.71 36.18
CA SER A 95 -32.92 12.04 35.25
C SER A 95 -33.69 13.08 34.44
N LEU A 96 -33.65 12.94 33.11
CA LEU A 96 -34.30 13.83 32.15
C LEU A 96 -35.38 13.08 31.39
N ASP A 97 -36.64 13.47 31.58
CA ASP A 97 -37.75 12.93 30.80
C ASP A 97 -37.68 13.42 29.34
N LEU A 98 -37.66 12.49 28.39
CA LEU A 98 -37.63 12.81 26.97
C LEU A 98 -39.02 13.24 26.49
N LYS A 99 -39.04 14.33 25.73
CA LYS A 99 -40.25 14.88 25.11
C LYS A 99 -40.08 15.08 23.61
N ASP A 100 -41.14 14.85 22.86
CA ASP A 100 -41.23 15.26 21.46
C ASP A 100 -41.93 16.63 21.39
N PRO A 101 -41.28 17.66 20.81
CA PRO A 101 -41.91 18.94 20.54
C PRO A 101 -43.24 18.85 19.75
N HIS A 102 -43.47 17.80 18.97
CA HIS A 102 -44.68 17.61 18.17
C HIS A 102 -45.79 16.85 18.92
N TYR A 103 -45.43 16.03 19.92
CA TYR A 103 -46.36 15.18 20.68
C TYR A 103 -45.99 15.18 22.18
N PRO A 104 -46.32 16.24 22.93
CA PRO A 104 -45.84 16.46 24.30
C PRO A 104 -46.43 15.51 25.35
N ASP A 105 -47.56 14.84 25.05
CA ASP A 105 -48.27 13.96 25.98
C ASP A 105 -47.83 12.49 25.90
N HIS A 106 -46.89 12.16 25.01
CA HIS A 106 -46.38 10.79 24.84
C HIS A 106 -45.14 10.56 25.70
N ASN A 107 -45.12 9.47 26.48
CA ASN A 107 -43.96 9.11 27.29
C ASN A 107 -42.91 8.42 26.40
N LEU A 108 -41.76 9.08 26.21
CA LEU A 108 -40.69 8.62 25.31
C LEU A 108 -39.47 8.04 26.06
N GLY A 109 -39.60 7.79 27.37
CA GLY A 109 -38.52 7.32 28.23
C GLY A 109 -37.74 8.43 28.93
N SER A 110 -36.74 8.04 29.71
CA SER A 110 -35.93 8.93 30.55
C SER A 110 -34.44 8.72 30.32
N LEU A 111 -33.68 9.81 30.22
CA LEU A 111 -32.23 9.83 30.12
C LEU A 111 -31.62 10.18 31.49
N GLU A 112 -30.97 9.22 32.13
CA GLU A 112 -30.13 9.41 33.30
C GLU A 112 -28.74 9.94 32.91
N LEU A 113 -28.29 10.99 33.59
CA LEU A 113 -27.01 11.67 33.37
C LEU A 113 -26.31 11.90 34.72
N ALA A 114 -25.11 11.37 34.95
CA ALA A 114 -24.33 11.83 36.11
C ALA A 114 -23.51 13.08 35.72
N VAL A 115 -23.80 14.24 36.32
CA VAL A 115 -23.24 15.55 35.93
C VAL A 115 -22.42 16.14 37.07
N THR A 116 -21.19 16.57 36.80
CA THR A 116 -20.33 17.26 37.79
C THR A 116 -19.95 18.66 37.30
N LEU A 117 -20.20 19.70 38.10
CA LEU A 117 -19.83 21.09 37.81
C LEU A 117 -18.52 21.46 38.51
N THR A 118 -17.43 21.70 37.78
CA THR A 118 -16.16 22.15 38.40
C THR A 118 -15.85 23.63 38.11
N PRO A 119 -15.56 24.44 39.16
CA PRO A 119 -15.14 25.83 39.00
C PRO A 119 -13.76 25.90 38.32
N LYS A 120 -13.55 26.96 37.54
CA LYS A 120 -12.27 27.24 36.88
C LYS A 120 -11.31 27.83 37.92
N GLU A 121 -10.64 26.97 38.70
CA GLU A 121 -9.61 27.40 39.64
C GLU A 121 -8.25 27.53 38.93
N GLY A 122 -7.55 28.62 39.22
CA GLY A 122 -6.41 29.11 38.45
C GLY A 122 -5.10 28.40 38.75
N ASP A 123 -4.97 27.13 38.37
CA ASP A 123 -3.65 26.50 38.23
C ASP A 123 -3.29 26.30 36.75
N ILE A 124 -2.39 27.15 36.28
CA ILE A 124 -1.96 27.29 34.88
C ILE A 124 -1.26 26.01 34.41
N ARG A 125 -0.72 25.18 35.32
CA ARG A 125 -0.01 23.95 34.96
C ARG A 125 -0.93 22.80 34.58
N GLU A 126 -1.99 22.56 35.35
CA GLU A 126 -2.98 21.53 35.00
C GLU A 126 -3.89 21.98 33.85
N THR A 127 -4.20 23.27 33.74
CA THR A 127 -4.92 23.79 32.56
C THR A 127 -4.07 23.74 31.30
N VAL A 128 -2.75 23.95 31.35
CA VAL A 128 -1.87 23.72 30.18
C VAL A 128 -1.76 22.24 29.86
N SER A 129 -1.71 21.34 30.86
CA SER A 129 -1.77 19.89 30.60
C SER A 129 -3.13 19.44 30.08
N ALA A 130 -4.24 19.97 30.57
CA ALA A 130 -5.60 19.66 30.10
C ALA A 130 -5.92 20.35 28.78
N LEU A 131 -5.38 21.54 28.49
CA LEU A 131 -5.41 22.18 27.17
C LEU A 131 -4.44 21.53 26.20
N LEU A 132 -3.33 20.95 26.66
CA LEU A 132 -2.46 20.09 25.87
C LEU A 132 -3.12 18.75 25.63
N ILE A 133 -3.87 18.18 26.57
CA ILE A 133 -4.65 16.95 26.40
C ILE A 133 -5.91 17.21 25.58
N LEU A 134 -6.54 18.38 25.68
CA LEU A 134 -7.69 18.78 24.86
C LEU A 134 -7.24 19.20 23.47
N ARG A 135 -6.14 19.94 23.33
CA ARG A 135 -5.50 20.18 22.03
C ARG A 135 -4.89 18.90 21.48
N LEU A 136 -4.32 18.02 22.29
CA LEU A 136 -3.95 16.67 21.84
C LEU A 136 -5.23 16.00 21.41
N SER A 137 -6.33 16.02 22.15
CA SER A 137 -7.56 15.31 21.76
C SER A 137 -8.21 15.92 20.52
N ASP A 138 -8.17 17.23 20.31
CA ASP A 138 -8.63 17.94 19.10
C ASP A 138 -7.66 17.75 17.93
N VAL A 139 -6.36 17.64 18.21
CA VAL A 139 -5.32 17.23 17.26
C VAL A 139 -5.42 15.74 16.96
N HIS A 140 -5.83 14.87 17.89
CA HIS A 140 -6.10 13.44 17.71
C HIS A 140 -7.48 13.23 17.05
N ARG A 141 -8.38 14.22 17.15
CA ARG A 141 -9.68 14.24 16.46
C ARG A 141 -9.54 14.72 15.02
N LYS A 142 -8.50 15.52 14.70
CA LYS A 142 -8.11 15.91 13.33
C LYS A 142 -7.00 15.05 12.71
N ALA A 143 -6.14 14.44 13.52
CA ALA A 143 -5.18 13.42 13.15
C ALA A 143 -5.79 12.07 13.54
N GLN A 144 -6.79 11.67 12.76
CA GLN A 144 -7.39 10.36 12.90
C GLN A 144 -6.32 9.33 12.49
N LEU A 145 -5.65 8.74 13.48
CA LEU A 145 -4.62 7.73 13.28
C LEU A 145 -5.28 6.40 12.95
N TRP A 146 -5.17 5.97 11.70
CA TRP A 146 -5.64 4.67 11.23
C TRP A 146 -4.54 3.64 11.41
N ARG A 147 -4.93 2.43 11.84
CA ARG A 147 -4.07 1.30 12.18
C ARG A 147 -3.95 0.28 11.03
N GLY A 148 -4.61 0.52 9.90
CA GLY A 148 -4.56 -0.37 8.73
C GLY A 148 -5.55 0.04 7.65
N ILE A 149 -5.51 -0.68 6.51
CA ILE A 149 -6.39 -0.47 5.36
C ILE A 149 -7.27 -1.70 5.17
N VAL A 150 -8.51 -1.48 4.77
CA VAL A 150 -9.40 -2.54 4.31
C VAL A 150 -9.65 -2.31 2.82
N SER A 151 -9.05 -3.15 2.00
CA SER A 151 -9.29 -3.14 0.56
C SER A 151 -10.47 -4.05 0.24
N ILE A 152 -11.46 -3.51 -0.46
CA ILE A 152 -12.64 -4.24 -0.93
C ILE A 152 -12.63 -4.24 -2.46
N SER A 153 -12.43 -5.39 -3.08
CA SER A 153 -12.63 -5.59 -4.52
C SER A 153 -14.03 -6.12 -4.78
N LEU A 154 -14.91 -5.26 -5.29
CA LEU A 154 -16.25 -5.61 -5.78
C LEU A 154 -16.13 -6.31 -7.12
N ILE A 155 -16.41 -7.61 -7.16
CA ILE A 155 -16.24 -8.43 -8.37
C ILE A 155 -17.50 -8.42 -9.21
N GLU A 156 -18.57 -9.01 -8.68
CA GLU A 156 -19.82 -9.22 -9.42
C GLU A 156 -21.04 -9.33 -8.50
N GLY A 157 -22.21 -9.05 -9.05
CA GLY A 157 -23.51 -9.38 -8.48
C GLY A 157 -24.12 -10.53 -9.26
N ARG A 158 -24.82 -11.44 -8.57
CA ARG A 158 -25.47 -12.60 -9.14
C ARG A 158 -26.95 -12.58 -8.81
N ASP A 159 -27.77 -12.82 -9.81
CA ASP A 159 -29.24 -12.96 -9.69
C ASP A 159 -29.90 -11.82 -8.91
N LEU A 160 -29.53 -10.57 -9.23
CA LEU A 160 -30.16 -9.39 -8.62
C LEU A 160 -31.63 -9.26 -9.04
N GLN A 161 -32.44 -8.69 -8.17
CA GLN A 161 -33.87 -8.47 -8.44
C GLN A 161 -34.09 -7.45 -9.58
N PRO A 162 -34.96 -7.74 -10.57
CA PRO A 162 -35.32 -6.76 -11.60
C PRO A 162 -36.26 -5.69 -11.03
N MET A 163 -35.85 -4.42 -11.10
CA MET A 163 -36.69 -3.28 -10.65
C MET A 163 -37.27 -2.47 -11.81
N ASP A 164 -36.64 -2.46 -12.98
CA ASP A 164 -37.18 -1.74 -14.13
C ASP A 164 -38.34 -2.49 -14.80
N ALA A 165 -39.25 -1.73 -15.41
CA ALA A 165 -40.30 -2.26 -16.28
C ALA A 165 -39.78 -3.03 -17.51
N ASN A 166 -38.48 -2.93 -17.80
CA ASN A 166 -37.80 -3.64 -18.88
C ASN A 166 -37.34 -5.07 -18.49
N GLY A 167 -37.51 -5.46 -17.21
CA GLY A 167 -37.10 -6.77 -16.69
C GLY A 167 -35.61 -6.89 -16.35
N PHE A 168 -34.87 -5.79 -16.37
CA PHE A 168 -33.47 -5.66 -15.96
C PHE A 168 -33.35 -4.61 -14.85
N SER A 169 -32.12 -4.30 -14.46
CA SER A 169 -31.79 -3.20 -13.55
C SER A 169 -30.49 -2.54 -14.01
N ASP A 170 -30.26 -1.32 -13.53
CA ASP A 170 -29.02 -0.56 -13.65
C ASP A 170 -28.29 -0.53 -12.27
N PRO A 171 -27.82 -1.69 -11.75
CA PRO A 171 -27.34 -1.79 -10.37
C PRO A 171 -26.03 -1.04 -10.13
N TYR A 172 -25.93 -0.48 -8.93
CA TYR A 172 -24.70 0.06 -8.37
C TYR A 172 -24.64 -0.15 -6.85
N VAL A 173 -23.43 -0.19 -6.29
CA VAL A 173 -23.18 -0.52 -4.88
C VAL A 173 -22.64 0.69 -4.14
N LYS A 174 -23.16 0.94 -2.93
CA LYS A 174 -22.63 1.92 -1.97
C LYS A 174 -22.04 1.19 -0.78
N PHE A 175 -20.82 1.52 -0.45
CA PHE A 175 -20.10 1.01 0.71
C PHE A 175 -19.98 2.10 1.77
N ARG A 176 -20.12 1.73 3.04
CA ARG A 176 -19.92 2.65 4.16
C ARG A 176 -19.16 1.96 5.29
N MET A 177 -18.13 2.64 5.78
CA MET A 177 -17.42 2.26 6.98
C MET A 177 -17.20 3.51 7.83
N ARG A 178 -17.91 3.61 8.96
CA ARG A 178 -17.92 4.82 9.81
C ARG A 178 -18.30 6.08 9.01
N HIS A 179 -17.37 7.02 8.84
CA HIS A 179 -17.56 8.27 8.11
C HIS A 179 -17.17 8.18 6.63
N GLN A 180 -16.51 7.09 6.21
CA GLN A 180 -16.08 6.87 4.83
C GLN A 180 -17.20 6.24 4.02
N LYS A 181 -17.43 6.76 2.82
CA LYS A 181 -18.47 6.31 1.89
C LYS A 181 -17.90 6.23 0.49
N TYR A 182 -18.13 5.12 -0.18
CA TYR A 182 -17.76 4.93 -1.58
C TYR A 182 -18.96 4.45 -2.40
N LYS A 183 -18.97 4.77 -3.69
CA LYS A 183 -20.01 4.37 -4.64
C LYS A 183 -19.34 3.79 -5.88
N SER A 184 -19.83 2.64 -6.34
CA SER A 184 -19.37 2.00 -7.58
C SER A 184 -19.96 2.67 -8.82
N LYS A 185 -19.45 2.29 -9.99
CA LYS A 185 -20.07 2.61 -11.27
C LYS A 185 -21.42 1.90 -11.38
N THR A 186 -22.32 2.52 -12.14
CA THR A 186 -23.60 1.94 -12.53
C THR A 186 -23.38 1.10 -13.78
N ILE A 187 -23.85 -0.15 -13.75
CA ILE A 187 -23.82 -1.04 -14.92
C ILE A 187 -25.24 -1.19 -15.43
N ASN A 188 -25.48 -0.78 -16.66
CA ASN A 188 -26.85 -0.69 -17.16
C ASN A 188 -27.37 -2.04 -17.68
N LYS A 189 -28.67 -2.30 -17.50
CA LYS A 189 -29.47 -3.38 -18.07
C LYS A 189 -28.90 -4.77 -17.80
N THR A 190 -28.66 -5.07 -16.54
CA THR A 190 -28.17 -6.40 -16.12
C THR A 190 -28.63 -6.77 -14.72
N LEU A 191 -28.89 -8.06 -14.52
CA LEU A 191 -29.11 -8.67 -13.20
C LEU A 191 -27.86 -9.39 -12.67
N ASN A 192 -26.84 -9.51 -13.52
CA ASN A 192 -25.55 -10.12 -13.21
C ASN A 192 -24.40 -9.14 -13.54
N PRO A 193 -24.33 -7.99 -12.85
CA PRO A 193 -23.31 -6.98 -13.08
C PRO A 193 -21.91 -7.48 -12.72
N GLN A 194 -20.90 -7.12 -13.53
CA GLN A 194 -19.49 -7.31 -13.20
C GLN A 194 -18.80 -5.94 -13.11
N TRP A 195 -18.54 -5.48 -11.89
CA TRP A 195 -17.90 -4.18 -11.65
C TRP A 195 -16.38 -4.26 -11.73
N ARG A 196 -15.79 -5.25 -11.04
CA ARG A 196 -14.34 -5.40 -10.88
C ARG A 196 -13.67 -4.10 -10.43
N GLU A 197 -14.27 -3.46 -9.43
CA GLU A 197 -13.80 -2.18 -8.86
C GLU A 197 -13.24 -2.41 -7.45
N GLN A 198 -12.23 -1.63 -7.05
CA GLN A 198 -11.63 -1.71 -5.72
C GLN A 198 -11.81 -0.42 -4.93
N PHE A 199 -12.10 -0.56 -3.64
CA PHE A 199 -12.30 0.54 -2.69
C PHE A 199 -11.47 0.31 -1.43
N ASP A 200 -10.74 1.34 -1.00
CA ASP A 200 -9.87 1.26 0.17
C ASP A 200 -10.46 2.07 1.34
N PHE A 201 -10.60 1.43 2.50
CA PHE A 201 -11.08 2.04 3.72
C PHE A 201 -10.01 2.13 4.80
N HIS A 202 -10.01 3.25 5.51
CA HIS A 202 -9.11 3.49 6.63
C HIS A 202 -9.68 2.82 7.90
N LEU A 203 -8.95 1.84 8.48
CA LEU A 203 -9.32 1.15 9.72
C LEU A 203 -8.69 1.85 10.92
N TYR A 204 -9.51 2.38 11.83
CA TYR A 204 -9.04 3.11 13.01
C TYR A 204 -9.00 2.27 14.30
N ASP A 205 -9.60 1.08 14.28
CA ASP A 205 -9.86 0.27 15.47
C ASP A 205 -9.18 -1.10 15.37
N GLU A 206 -8.63 -1.56 16.49
CA GLU A 206 -7.94 -2.85 16.56
C GLU A 206 -8.90 -4.03 16.45
N GLN A 207 -10.14 -3.85 16.90
CA GLN A 207 -11.17 -4.88 16.94
C GLN A 207 -11.84 -5.12 15.58
N GLY A 208 -11.46 -4.38 14.53
CA GLY A 208 -12.23 -4.38 13.29
C GLY A 208 -13.49 -3.52 13.42
N GLY A 209 -14.13 -3.20 12.30
CA GLY A 209 -15.41 -2.52 12.27
C GLY A 209 -16.37 -3.22 11.34
N PHE A 210 -17.58 -2.71 11.24
CA PHE A 210 -18.54 -3.18 10.25
C PHE A 210 -18.41 -2.36 8.97
N ILE A 211 -18.48 -3.05 7.84
CA ILE A 211 -18.72 -2.42 6.54
C ILE A 211 -20.16 -2.69 6.17
N ASP A 212 -20.90 -1.60 5.98
CA ASP A 212 -22.27 -1.68 5.47
C ASP A 212 -22.25 -1.53 3.95
N ILE A 213 -22.97 -2.41 3.26
CA ILE A 213 -23.02 -2.48 1.81
C ILE A 213 -24.50 -2.40 1.39
N THR A 214 -24.82 -1.53 0.44
CA THR A 214 -26.18 -1.40 -0.10
C THR A 214 -26.16 -1.39 -1.62
N VAL A 215 -27.13 -2.08 -2.23
CA VAL A 215 -27.31 -2.17 -3.67
C VAL A 215 -28.52 -1.35 -4.07
N TRP A 216 -28.38 -0.60 -5.15
CA TRP A 216 -29.37 0.34 -5.64
C TRP A 216 -29.51 0.22 -7.14
N ASP A 217 -30.72 0.41 -7.65
CA ASP A 217 -31.01 0.57 -9.07
C ASP A 217 -31.03 2.05 -9.44
N LYS A 218 -30.39 2.43 -10.54
CA LYS A 218 -30.30 3.83 -10.96
C LYS A 218 -31.38 4.16 -11.99
N ASP A 219 -32.41 4.88 -11.55
CA ASP A 219 -33.47 5.35 -12.42
C ASP A 219 -33.21 6.73 -13.02
N ALA A 220 -33.39 6.85 -14.33
CA ALA A 220 -33.35 8.15 -15.00
C ALA A 220 -34.61 8.98 -14.69
N GLY A 221 -34.49 9.97 -13.80
CA GLY A 221 -35.55 10.96 -13.52
C GLY A 221 -36.52 10.58 -12.40
N LYS A 222 -36.25 9.49 -11.67
CA LYS A 222 -36.91 9.12 -10.40
C LYS A 222 -35.85 8.95 -9.30
N LYS A 223 -36.30 8.71 -8.08
CA LYS A 223 -35.42 8.35 -6.97
C LYS A 223 -35.01 6.88 -7.16
N ASP A 224 -33.70 6.62 -7.14
CA ASP A 224 -33.11 5.28 -7.21
C ASP A 224 -33.80 4.27 -6.27
N ASP A 225 -34.15 3.10 -6.80
CA ASP A 225 -34.80 2.02 -6.07
C ASP A 225 -33.78 1.20 -5.25
N PHE A 226 -34.17 0.83 -4.03
CA PHE A 226 -33.32 0.03 -3.13
C PHE A 226 -33.48 -1.45 -3.45
N MET A 227 -32.36 -2.15 -3.68
CA MET A 227 -32.35 -3.56 -4.09
C MET A 227 -31.94 -4.53 -2.98
N GLY A 228 -31.29 -4.05 -1.92
CA GLY A 228 -30.89 -4.88 -0.78
C GLY A 228 -29.67 -4.36 -0.04
N ARG A 229 -29.41 -4.93 1.15
CA ARG A 229 -28.28 -4.58 2.02
C ARG A 229 -27.54 -5.82 2.50
N CYS A 230 -26.26 -5.69 2.80
CA CYS A 230 -25.52 -6.70 3.56
C CYS A 230 -24.43 -6.02 4.40
N GLN A 231 -23.97 -6.73 5.43
CA GLN A 231 -22.96 -6.21 6.35
C GLN A 231 -21.82 -7.22 6.48
N VAL A 232 -20.59 -6.72 6.53
CA VAL A 232 -19.39 -7.54 6.78
C VAL A 232 -18.77 -7.11 8.09
N ASP A 233 -18.66 -8.06 9.02
CA ASP A 233 -17.89 -7.89 10.24
C ASP A 233 -16.41 -8.18 9.98
N LEU A 234 -15.59 -7.15 10.06
CA LEU A 234 -14.15 -7.27 9.83
C LEU A 234 -13.40 -7.93 10.99
N SER A 235 -14.01 -8.00 12.18
CA SER A 235 -13.40 -8.65 13.36
C SER A 235 -13.20 -10.15 13.16
N LEU A 236 -14.05 -10.77 12.34
CA LEU A 236 -14.05 -12.19 12.04
C LEU A 236 -13.04 -12.59 10.96
N LEU A 237 -12.52 -11.61 10.21
CA LEU A 237 -11.61 -11.85 9.11
C LEU A 237 -10.14 -11.82 9.58
N PRO A 238 -9.37 -12.90 9.37
CA PRO A 238 -7.94 -12.89 9.62
C PRO A 238 -7.22 -11.76 8.87
N LYS A 239 -6.27 -11.10 9.54
CA LYS A 239 -5.48 -10.01 8.98
C LYS A 239 -4.43 -10.55 7.99
N GLU A 240 -4.03 -9.71 7.04
CA GLU A 240 -2.99 -9.96 6.03
C GLU A 240 -3.28 -11.08 5.02
N CYS A 241 -4.54 -11.44 4.84
CA CYS A 241 -5.00 -12.31 3.76
C CYS A 241 -6.26 -11.77 3.10
N THR A 242 -6.47 -12.19 1.85
CA THR A 242 -7.61 -11.83 1.03
C THR A 242 -8.71 -12.87 1.20
N HIS A 243 -9.88 -12.43 1.63
CA HIS A 243 -11.05 -13.27 1.88
C HIS A 243 -12.05 -13.09 0.75
N ARG A 244 -12.44 -14.19 0.11
CA ARG A 244 -13.57 -14.20 -0.81
C ARG A 244 -14.86 -14.36 -0.03
N LEU A 245 -15.75 -13.39 -0.15
CA LEU A 245 -17.05 -13.38 0.50
C LEU A 245 -18.15 -13.38 -0.56
N ASP A 246 -19.03 -14.36 -0.46
CA ASP A 246 -20.27 -14.43 -1.22
C ASP A 246 -21.40 -14.01 -0.27
N LEU A 247 -21.85 -12.76 -0.37
CA LEU A 247 -22.82 -12.14 0.54
C LEU A 247 -24.22 -12.11 -0.08
N THR A 248 -25.16 -12.80 0.54
CA THR A 248 -26.58 -12.71 0.18
C THR A 248 -27.16 -11.37 0.63
N LEU A 249 -27.97 -10.73 -0.23
CA LEU A 249 -28.63 -9.49 0.11
C LEU A 249 -29.80 -9.73 1.08
N GLU A 250 -29.83 -8.97 2.16
CA GLU A 250 -30.98 -8.83 3.05
C GLU A 250 -31.96 -7.82 2.47
N GLU A 251 -33.26 -8.04 2.68
CA GLU A 251 -34.35 -7.18 2.17
C GLU A 251 -34.43 -7.08 0.63
N GLY A 252 -33.88 -8.08 -0.07
CA GLY A 252 -33.94 -8.22 -1.52
C GLY A 252 -33.51 -9.61 -2.00
N GLU A 253 -33.38 -9.78 -3.32
CA GLU A 253 -32.90 -11.02 -3.95
C GLU A 253 -31.55 -10.79 -4.66
N GLY A 254 -30.66 -11.77 -4.52
CA GLY A 254 -29.35 -11.81 -5.18
C GLY A 254 -28.16 -11.95 -4.23
N THR A 255 -26.98 -12.18 -4.81
CA THR A 255 -25.72 -12.39 -4.09
C THR A 255 -24.64 -11.46 -4.63
N LEU A 256 -23.90 -10.80 -3.76
CA LEU A 256 -22.70 -10.04 -4.09
C LEU A 256 -21.44 -10.87 -3.84
N VAL A 257 -20.53 -10.87 -4.81
CA VAL A 257 -19.21 -11.49 -4.68
C VAL A 257 -18.16 -10.40 -4.53
N LEU A 258 -17.43 -10.45 -3.43
CA LEU A 258 -16.40 -9.46 -3.11
C LEU A 258 -15.17 -10.10 -2.46
N LEU A 259 -14.02 -9.49 -2.71
CA LEU A 259 -12.76 -9.85 -2.06
C LEU A 259 -12.43 -8.78 -1.02
N VAL A 260 -12.24 -9.17 0.23
CA VAL A 260 -11.88 -8.26 1.32
C VAL A 260 -10.50 -8.62 1.84
N THR A 261 -9.58 -7.66 1.78
CA THR A 261 -8.23 -7.80 2.30
C THR A 261 -8.03 -6.84 3.46
N LEU A 262 -7.86 -7.39 4.66
CA LEU A 262 -7.53 -6.62 5.86
C LEU A 262 -6.02 -6.46 5.96
N THR A 263 -5.51 -5.32 5.52
CA THR A 263 -4.11 -4.95 5.70
C THR A 263 -3.97 -4.21 7.02
N ALA A 264 -4.10 -4.96 8.11
CA ALA A 264 -3.90 -4.46 9.47
C ALA A 264 -2.53 -4.94 9.97
N SER A 265 -1.49 -4.19 9.64
CA SER A 265 -0.16 -4.47 10.19
C SER A 265 -0.03 -3.73 11.53
N ALA A 266 0.27 -4.48 12.59
CA ALA A 266 0.25 -4.04 13.99
C ALA A 266 1.25 -2.91 14.36
N ALA A 267 1.88 -2.24 13.39
CA ALA A 267 2.84 -1.17 13.64
C ALA A 267 2.85 -0.07 12.55
N VAL A 268 1.81 -0.02 11.69
CA VAL A 268 1.66 1.12 10.79
C VAL A 268 1.01 2.26 11.56
N SER A 269 1.84 3.20 12.03
CA SER A 269 1.39 4.38 12.75
C SER A 269 1.70 5.64 11.96
N ILE A 270 0.71 6.52 11.87
CA ILE A 270 0.94 7.92 11.56
C ILE A 270 1.15 8.65 12.88
N SER A 271 2.10 9.55 12.95
CA SER A 271 2.23 10.47 14.08
C SER A 271 2.57 11.87 13.58
N ASP A 272 2.22 12.87 14.38
CA ASP A 272 2.76 14.21 14.19
C ASP A 272 4.26 14.19 14.51
N LEU A 273 5.03 15.08 13.87
CA LEU A 273 6.48 15.22 14.09
C LEU A 273 6.88 15.42 15.58
N SER A 274 5.92 15.77 16.43
CA SER A 274 6.06 15.94 17.88
C SER A 274 5.99 14.63 18.69
N VAL A 275 5.62 13.50 18.08
CA VAL A 275 5.50 12.18 18.72
C VAL A 275 6.31 11.17 17.88
N ASN A 276 7.64 11.25 17.99
CA ASN A 276 8.58 10.38 17.27
C ASN A 276 8.98 9.18 18.15
N MET A 277 8.36 8.01 17.94
CA MET A 277 8.70 6.77 18.67
C MET A 277 10.16 6.32 18.49
N LEU A 278 10.85 6.77 17.43
CA LEU A 278 12.27 6.46 17.19
C LEU A 278 13.24 7.51 17.75
N ASP A 279 12.77 8.70 18.16
CA ASP A 279 13.61 9.69 18.85
C ASP A 279 13.75 9.36 20.35
N ASP A 280 12.85 8.55 20.93
CA ASP A 280 13.03 8.02 22.28
C ASP A 280 14.08 6.87 22.26
N PRO A 281 15.26 7.06 22.89
CA PRO A 281 16.32 6.05 22.92
C PRO A 281 15.91 4.78 23.67
N HIS A 282 14.83 4.76 24.46
CA HIS A 282 14.33 3.55 25.10
C HIS A 282 13.52 2.65 24.16
N GLU A 283 12.57 3.21 23.39
CA GLU A 283 11.78 2.46 22.41
C GLU A 283 12.64 1.96 21.24
N ARG A 284 13.58 2.78 20.75
CA ARG A 284 14.56 2.36 19.74
C ARG A 284 15.38 1.15 20.20
N ARG A 285 15.81 1.12 21.46
CA ARG A 285 16.54 -0.03 22.04
C ARG A 285 15.65 -1.27 22.16
N GLU A 286 14.37 -1.10 22.48
CA GLU A 286 13.43 -2.22 22.57
C GLU A 286 13.11 -2.82 21.20
N ILE A 287 12.95 -1.98 20.17
CA ILE A 287 12.79 -2.39 18.76
C ILE A 287 14.05 -3.13 18.30
N LEU A 288 15.25 -2.58 18.53
CA LEU A 288 16.51 -3.24 18.21
C LEU A 288 16.68 -4.58 18.95
N HIS A 289 16.24 -4.66 20.20
CA HIS A 289 16.28 -5.90 20.99
C HIS A 289 15.26 -6.94 20.47
N ARG A 290 14.09 -6.51 20.00
CA ARG A 290 13.09 -7.37 19.32
C ARG A 290 13.65 -7.97 18.03
N TYR A 291 14.46 -7.21 17.30
CA TYR A 291 15.17 -7.67 16.08
C TYR A 291 16.57 -8.27 16.35
N SER A 292 16.93 -8.55 17.60
CA SER A 292 18.22 -9.16 17.94
C SER A 292 18.36 -10.59 17.39
N LEU A 293 19.60 -10.99 17.08
CA LEU A 293 19.94 -12.30 16.52
C LEU A 293 19.35 -13.50 17.30
N LEU A 294 19.19 -13.38 18.63
CA LEU A 294 18.76 -14.46 19.52
C LEU A 294 17.24 -14.70 19.55
N ARG A 295 16.39 -13.71 19.21
CA ARG A 295 14.92 -13.86 19.12
C ARG A 295 14.38 -14.00 17.70
N SER A 296 15.28 -14.01 16.72
CA SER A 296 14.96 -14.03 15.30
C SER A 296 14.11 -15.22 14.85
N PHE A 297 14.13 -16.37 15.52
CA PHE A 297 13.47 -17.59 15.01
C PHE A 297 11.97 -17.71 15.34
N HIS A 298 11.32 -16.71 15.95
CA HIS A 298 9.91 -16.81 16.38
C HIS A 298 8.87 -16.23 15.39
N ASN A 299 9.27 -15.32 14.49
CA ASN A 299 8.41 -14.78 13.42
C ASN A 299 9.23 -14.51 12.15
N ILE A 300 8.95 -15.26 11.07
CA ILE A 300 9.64 -15.19 9.77
C ILE A 300 9.08 -14.05 8.89
N LYS A 301 7.85 -13.59 9.15
CA LYS A 301 7.17 -12.58 8.34
C LYS A 301 7.56 -11.14 8.67
N ASP A 302 8.13 -10.91 9.85
CA ASP A 302 8.58 -9.59 10.32
C ASP A 302 10.10 -9.42 10.09
N VAL A 303 10.44 -8.61 9.08
CA VAL A 303 11.82 -8.43 8.58
C VAL A 303 12.44 -7.10 9.00
N GLY A 304 11.62 -6.06 9.18
CA GLY A 304 12.06 -4.75 9.63
C GLY A 304 10.93 -3.73 9.67
N VAL A 305 11.30 -2.47 9.93
CA VAL A 305 10.42 -1.30 9.96
C VAL A 305 11.11 -0.15 9.22
N VAL A 306 10.33 0.63 8.48
CA VAL A 306 10.76 1.91 7.89
C VAL A 306 9.90 3.04 8.41
N GLN A 307 10.54 4.12 8.86
CA GLN A 307 9.90 5.37 9.21
C GLN A 307 10.18 6.40 8.12
N VAL A 308 9.13 7.13 7.72
CA VAL A 308 9.11 8.09 6.63
C VAL A 308 8.55 9.40 7.18
N LYS A 309 9.39 10.41 7.36
CA LYS A 309 8.96 11.76 7.73
C LYS A 309 8.77 12.58 6.46
N VAL A 310 7.52 12.88 6.12
CA VAL A 310 7.14 13.77 5.02
C VAL A 310 7.08 15.20 5.56
N ILE A 311 8.10 15.99 5.22
CA ILE A 311 8.29 17.32 5.78
C ILE A 311 7.49 18.34 4.97
N ARG A 312 7.86 18.55 3.71
CA ARG A 312 7.32 19.60 2.84
C ARG A 312 7.65 19.35 1.37
N ALA A 313 6.96 20.04 0.47
CA ALA A 313 7.34 20.12 -0.94
C ALA A 313 7.55 21.58 -1.37
N GLU A 314 8.28 21.79 -2.46
CA GLU A 314 8.55 23.10 -3.06
C GLU A 314 8.34 23.05 -4.57
N GLY A 315 7.83 24.15 -5.13
CA GLY A 315 7.77 24.37 -6.58
C GLY A 315 6.87 23.40 -7.33
N LEU A 316 5.77 22.96 -6.72
CA LEU A 316 4.79 22.06 -7.36
C LEU A 316 4.16 22.69 -8.60
N MET A 317 3.67 21.86 -9.51
CA MET A 317 2.86 22.30 -10.64
C MET A 317 1.52 22.86 -10.14
N ALA A 318 1.05 23.96 -10.73
CA ALA A 318 -0.30 24.46 -10.50
C ALA A 318 -1.27 23.71 -11.42
N ALA A 319 -2.18 22.93 -10.84
CA ALA A 319 -3.22 22.24 -11.60
C ALA A 319 -4.56 23.00 -11.62
N ASP A 320 -4.85 23.84 -10.61
CA ASP A 320 -6.08 24.64 -10.63
C ASP A 320 -6.06 25.78 -11.65
N VAL A 321 -7.25 26.13 -12.14
CA VAL A 321 -7.53 27.35 -12.92
C VAL A 321 -7.09 28.63 -12.18
N THR A 322 -6.98 28.57 -10.84
CA THR A 322 -6.52 29.69 -10.02
C THR A 322 -4.99 29.86 -9.96
N GLY A 323 -4.22 28.98 -10.62
CA GLY A 323 -2.76 29.00 -10.63
C GLY A 323 -2.11 28.51 -9.34
N LYS A 324 -2.84 27.73 -8.54
CA LYS A 324 -2.38 27.10 -7.29
C LYS A 324 -2.82 25.62 -7.31
N SER A 325 -2.48 24.90 -6.25
CA SER A 325 -2.92 23.53 -6.02
C SER A 325 -3.26 23.34 -4.55
N ASP A 326 -4.08 22.35 -4.27
CA ASP A 326 -4.46 21.80 -2.96
C ASP A 326 -3.72 20.46 -2.73
N PRO A 327 -2.38 20.46 -2.57
CA PRO A 327 -1.61 19.22 -2.57
C PRO A 327 -1.75 18.37 -1.30
N PHE A 328 -1.82 17.06 -1.51
CA PHE A 328 -1.61 16.02 -0.50
C PHE A 328 -0.63 14.96 -1.01
N CYS A 329 -0.05 14.20 -0.09
CA CYS A 329 1.00 13.24 -0.38
C CYS A 329 0.56 11.84 0.05
N VAL A 330 0.74 10.87 -0.84
CA VAL A 330 0.46 9.45 -0.63
C VAL A 330 1.79 8.69 -0.61
N VAL A 331 2.04 7.96 0.46
CA VAL A 331 3.23 7.13 0.66
C VAL A 331 2.82 5.66 0.59
N GLU A 332 3.42 4.91 -0.31
CA GLU A 332 3.14 3.50 -0.57
C GLU A 332 4.39 2.64 -0.36
N LEU A 333 4.25 1.54 0.38
CA LEU A 333 5.25 0.50 0.49
C LEU A 333 4.59 -0.86 0.28
N SER A 334 4.95 -1.53 -0.82
CA SER A 334 4.33 -2.80 -1.23
C SER A 334 2.80 -2.67 -1.41
N ASN A 335 2.03 -3.16 -0.44
CA ASN A 335 0.56 -3.10 -0.41
C ASN A 335 0.03 -2.13 0.65
N ASP A 336 0.91 -1.51 1.44
CA ASP A 336 0.55 -0.52 2.46
C ASP A 336 0.59 0.87 1.82
N ARG A 337 -0.48 1.66 1.98
CA ARG A 337 -0.66 2.98 1.37
C ARG A 337 -1.19 3.97 2.40
N LEU A 338 -0.46 5.04 2.70
CA LEU A 338 -0.87 6.06 3.67
C LEU A 338 -0.87 7.43 3.02
N GLN A 339 -1.64 8.38 3.56
CA GLN A 339 -1.72 9.73 3.00
C GLN A 339 -1.61 10.83 4.05
N THR A 340 -1.10 11.99 3.66
CA THR A 340 -1.07 13.22 4.45
C THR A 340 -2.40 13.95 4.39
N HIS A 341 -2.52 15.03 5.17
CA HIS A 341 -3.62 15.98 5.03
C HIS A 341 -3.38 16.92 3.84
N THR A 342 -4.47 17.43 3.27
CA THR A 342 -4.44 18.38 2.17
C THR A 342 -4.10 19.79 2.64
N VAL A 343 -3.21 20.47 1.91
CA VAL A 343 -2.85 21.87 2.16
C VAL A 343 -3.42 22.74 1.06
N TYR A 344 -4.41 23.56 1.37
CA TYR A 344 -5.13 24.33 0.34
C TYR A 344 -4.31 25.49 -0.23
N LYS A 345 -4.37 25.65 -1.56
CA LYS A 345 -3.91 26.80 -2.36
C LYS A 345 -2.45 27.14 -2.10
N ASN A 346 -1.60 26.12 -2.13
CA ASN A 346 -0.19 26.23 -1.82
C ASN A 346 0.68 25.34 -2.72
N LEU A 347 1.65 25.94 -3.42
CA LEU A 347 2.64 25.23 -4.23
C LEU A 347 3.88 24.80 -3.43
N ASN A 348 3.98 25.24 -2.18
CA ASN A 348 5.03 24.87 -1.23
C ASN A 348 4.41 24.35 0.08
N PRO A 349 3.70 23.22 0.04
CA PRO A 349 2.99 22.69 1.21
C PRO A 349 3.96 22.15 2.26
N GLU A 350 3.61 22.32 3.54
CA GLU A 350 4.30 21.69 4.67
C GLU A 350 3.33 20.73 5.37
N TRP A 351 3.69 19.46 5.45
CA TRP A 351 2.86 18.43 6.09
C TRP A 351 3.37 18.03 7.46
N ASN A 352 4.69 17.92 7.63
CA ASN A 352 5.35 17.51 8.87
C ASN A 352 4.71 16.26 9.51
N LYS A 353 4.49 15.22 8.70
CA LYS A 353 3.88 13.95 9.11
C LYS A 353 4.90 12.82 9.11
N VAL A 354 4.79 11.93 10.08
CA VAL A 354 5.62 10.74 10.18
C VAL A 354 4.76 9.52 9.94
N PHE A 355 5.22 8.66 9.03
CA PHE A 355 4.61 7.38 8.68
C PHE A 355 5.57 6.27 9.10
N THR A 356 5.05 5.20 9.66
CA THR A 356 5.85 4.00 9.97
C THR A 356 5.25 2.83 9.20
N PHE A 357 6.07 2.07 8.48
CA PHE A 357 5.66 0.90 7.71
C PHE A 357 6.45 -0.32 8.16
N ASN A 358 5.81 -1.49 8.08
CA ASN A 358 6.50 -2.75 8.27
C ASN A 358 7.19 -3.16 6.97
N VAL A 359 8.50 -3.41 7.05
CA VAL A 359 9.28 -3.92 5.93
C VAL A 359 9.06 -5.41 5.87
N LYS A 360 8.30 -5.83 4.85
CA LYS A 360 8.14 -7.24 4.51
C LYS A 360 9.31 -7.76 3.68
N ASP A 361 9.73 -6.99 2.68
CA ASP A 361 10.92 -7.27 1.86
C ASP A 361 11.81 -6.02 1.79
N ILE A 362 13.11 -6.18 2.03
CA ILE A 362 14.09 -5.08 1.99
C ILE A 362 14.36 -4.58 0.56
N HIS A 363 14.02 -5.37 -0.45
CA HIS A 363 14.10 -4.98 -1.85
C HIS A 363 12.90 -4.17 -2.32
N SER A 364 11.92 -3.94 -1.43
CA SER A 364 10.77 -3.11 -1.74
C SER A 364 11.19 -1.67 -2.04
N VAL A 365 10.37 -1.00 -2.83
CA VAL A 365 10.54 0.41 -3.19
C VAL A 365 9.46 1.20 -2.48
N LEU A 366 9.88 2.23 -1.74
CA LEU A 366 8.99 3.21 -1.15
C LEU A 366 8.58 4.20 -2.24
N GLU A 367 7.30 4.27 -2.56
CA GLU A 367 6.76 5.22 -3.52
C GLU A 367 6.11 6.37 -2.78
N VAL A 368 6.42 7.60 -3.18
CA VAL A 368 5.81 8.81 -2.62
C VAL A 368 5.23 9.61 -3.78
N THR A 369 3.92 9.76 -3.80
CA THR A 369 3.18 10.45 -4.86
C THR A 369 2.48 11.67 -4.30
N VAL A 370 2.58 12.79 -5.00
CA VAL A 370 1.90 14.04 -4.66
C VAL A 370 0.74 14.22 -5.63
N TYR A 371 -0.43 14.48 -5.07
CA TYR A 371 -1.67 14.69 -5.80
C TYR A 371 -2.29 16.04 -5.43
N ASP A 372 -3.15 16.55 -6.29
CA ASP A 372 -4.00 17.71 -6.06
C ASP A 372 -5.43 17.26 -5.72
N GLU A 373 -6.00 17.74 -4.62
CA GLU A 373 -7.36 17.37 -4.21
C GLU A 373 -8.41 18.24 -4.89
N ASP A 374 -9.14 17.66 -5.85
CA ASP A 374 -10.31 18.28 -6.47
C ASP A 374 -11.62 17.87 -5.78
N ARG A 375 -12.49 18.84 -5.48
CA ARG A 375 -13.79 18.59 -4.83
C ARG A 375 -14.75 17.72 -5.64
N ASP A 376 -14.65 17.76 -6.98
CA ASP A 376 -15.62 17.16 -7.90
C ASP A 376 -14.97 16.18 -8.91
N ARG A 377 -13.68 15.87 -8.77
CA ARG A 377 -12.92 15.00 -9.69
C ARG A 377 -11.97 14.07 -8.93
N SER A 378 -11.47 13.04 -9.63
CA SER A 378 -10.35 12.25 -9.14
C SER A 378 -9.12 13.14 -8.99
N ALA A 379 -8.40 12.98 -7.89
CA ALA A 379 -7.23 13.79 -7.58
C ALA A 379 -6.21 13.82 -8.74
N ASP A 380 -5.77 15.02 -9.10
CA ASP A 380 -4.85 15.24 -10.22
C ASP A 380 -3.40 14.92 -9.81
N PHE A 381 -2.64 14.31 -10.72
CA PHE A 381 -1.26 13.91 -10.45
C PHE A 381 -0.31 15.11 -10.54
N LEU A 382 0.45 15.37 -9.46
CA LEU A 382 1.45 16.44 -9.44
C LEU A 382 2.89 15.94 -9.55
N GLY A 383 3.17 14.70 -9.11
CA GLY A 383 4.50 14.10 -9.25
C GLY A 383 4.72 12.87 -8.36
N LYS A 384 5.68 12.02 -8.73
CA LYS A 384 6.03 10.79 -8.01
C LYS A 384 7.53 10.66 -7.79
N VAL A 385 7.93 10.05 -6.68
CA VAL A 385 9.30 9.56 -6.45
C VAL A 385 9.25 8.11 -5.97
N ALA A 386 10.23 7.31 -6.41
CA ALA A 386 10.42 5.93 -6.01
C ALA A 386 11.81 5.76 -5.38
N ILE A 387 11.86 5.28 -4.13
CA ILE A 387 13.06 5.22 -3.30
C ILE A 387 13.25 3.77 -2.85
N PRO A 388 14.24 3.04 -3.39
CA PRO A 388 14.57 1.70 -2.92
C PRO A 388 14.97 1.72 -1.44
N LEU A 389 14.44 0.80 -0.62
CA LEU A 389 14.73 0.81 0.82
C LEU A 389 16.23 0.67 1.12
N LEU A 390 16.96 -0.12 0.32
CA LEU A 390 18.42 -0.28 0.43
C LEU A 390 19.22 1.00 0.12
N SER A 391 18.62 1.98 -0.56
CA SER A 391 19.28 3.25 -0.87
C SER A 391 19.12 4.30 0.25
N ILE A 392 18.32 4.00 1.27
CA ILE A 392 17.99 4.94 2.34
C ILE A 392 19.18 5.14 3.28
N GLN A 393 19.48 6.40 3.56
CA GLN A 393 20.46 6.80 4.56
C GLN A 393 19.71 7.33 5.78
N ASN A 394 19.80 6.58 6.87
CA ASN A 394 19.05 6.82 8.10
C ASN A 394 19.35 8.20 8.70
N GLY A 395 18.28 8.94 9.06
CA GLY A 395 18.33 10.23 9.75
C GLY A 395 18.74 11.43 8.88
N GLU A 396 18.93 11.24 7.57
CA GLU A 396 19.30 12.33 6.66
C GLU A 396 18.07 12.94 5.97
N ARG A 397 17.96 14.27 6.00
CA ARG A 397 16.94 15.02 5.26
C ARG A 397 17.39 15.19 3.83
N LYS A 398 16.69 14.56 2.89
CA LYS A 398 16.99 14.65 1.45
C LYS A 398 15.85 15.28 0.67
N ALA A 399 16.26 16.04 -0.34
CA ALA A 399 15.37 16.64 -1.32
C ALA A 399 15.30 15.73 -2.55
N TYR A 400 14.10 15.28 -2.88
CA TYR A 400 13.85 14.39 -4.01
C TYR A 400 13.08 15.13 -5.11
N ALA A 401 13.64 15.16 -6.32
CA ALA A 401 12.95 15.73 -7.47
C ALA A 401 11.78 14.84 -7.89
N LEU A 402 10.61 15.45 -8.13
CA LEU A 402 9.42 14.74 -8.58
C LEU A 402 9.55 14.34 -10.05
N LYS A 403 9.00 13.17 -10.39
CA LYS A 403 8.98 12.60 -11.75
C LYS A 403 7.55 12.35 -12.23
N SER A 404 7.42 12.01 -13.51
CA SER A 404 6.17 11.59 -14.13
C SER A 404 5.60 10.33 -13.48
N LYS A 405 4.35 9.99 -13.78
CA LYS A 405 3.67 8.82 -13.22
C LYS A 405 4.44 7.52 -13.49
N GLU A 406 5.03 7.40 -14.67
CA GLU A 406 5.84 6.26 -15.12
C GLU A 406 7.32 6.37 -14.70
N LEU A 407 7.71 7.42 -13.95
CA LEU A 407 9.07 7.70 -13.50
C LEU A 407 10.10 7.91 -14.63
N THR A 408 9.64 8.12 -15.87
CA THR A 408 10.46 8.25 -17.08
C THR A 408 10.99 9.67 -17.31
N GLY A 409 10.24 10.69 -16.89
CA GLY A 409 10.58 12.10 -17.12
C GLY A 409 10.56 12.94 -15.84
N PRO A 410 11.32 14.05 -15.79
CA PRO A 410 11.25 14.99 -14.68
C PRO A 410 9.90 15.71 -14.65
N THR A 411 9.40 16.03 -13.47
CA THR A 411 8.21 16.87 -13.24
C THR A 411 8.60 18.07 -12.39
N LYS A 412 7.79 19.13 -12.41
CA LYS A 412 8.05 20.31 -11.58
C LYS A 412 7.79 19.99 -10.12
N GLY A 413 8.77 20.33 -9.28
CA GLY A 413 8.66 20.28 -7.83
C GLY A 413 9.64 19.30 -7.18
N VAL A 414 9.88 19.54 -5.90
CA VAL A 414 10.82 18.78 -5.06
C VAL A 414 10.13 18.48 -3.74
N ILE A 415 10.29 17.25 -3.23
CA ILE A 415 9.77 16.83 -1.94
C ILE A 415 10.91 16.55 -0.95
N PHE A 416 10.76 17.04 0.28
CA PHE A 416 11.73 16.87 1.36
C PHE A 416 11.29 15.76 2.30
N LEU A 417 12.11 14.72 2.41
CA LEU A 417 11.84 13.52 3.19
C LEU A 417 13.01 13.22 4.13
N GLU A 418 12.72 12.69 5.31
CA GLU A 418 13.69 12.07 6.23
C GLU A 418 13.27 10.63 6.44
N LEU A 419 14.18 9.69 6.18
CA LEU A 419 13.86 8.26 6.12
C LEU A 419 14.75 7.48 7.09
N ASP A 420 14.17 6.53 7.81
CA ASP A 420 14.88 5.64 8.74
C ASP A 420 14.43 4.20 8.55
N VAL A 421 15.34 3.32 8.10
CA VAL A 421 15.07 1.88 7.93
C VAL A 421 15.84 1.08 8.97
N ILE A 422 15.14 0.18 9.67
CA ILE A 422 15.72 -0.80 10.58
C ILE A 422 15.31 -2.18 10.07
N TYR A 423 16.30 -3.04 9.79
CA TYR A 423 16.05 -4.39 9.30
C TYR A 423 16.97 -5.41 9.98
N ASN A 424 16.54 -6.67 10.00
CA ASN A 424 17.30 -7.78 10.57
C ASN A 424 18.03 -8.57 9.47
N VAL A 425 19.04 -9.36 9.83
CA VAL A 425 19.77 -10.31 8.96
C VAL A 425 18.83 -11.28 8.22
N LYS A 426 17.65 -11.56 8.79
CA LYS A 426 16.56 -12.31 8.12
C LYS A 426 16.19 -11.77 6.74
N ALA A 427 16.35 -10.46 6.52
CA ALA A 427 16.06 -9.80 5.25
C ALA A 427 16.79 -10.48 4.09
N GLY A 428 18.03 -10.93 4.32
CA GLY A 428 18.81 -11.67 3.33
C GLY A 428 18.28 -13.06 3.04
N LEU A 429 17.70 -13.77 4.01
CA LEU A 429 17.14 -15.10 3.75
C LEU A 429 15.78 -15.03 3.04
N ARG A 430 15.00 -13.97 3.32
CA ARG A 430 13.72 -13.73 2.63
C ARG A 430 13.90 -13.43 1.14
N THR A 431 15.10 -13.07 0.69
CA THR A 431 15.37 -12.87 -0.75
C THR A 431 15.23 -14.13 -1.60
N LEU A 432 15.08 -15.30 -0.98
CA LEU A 432 14.89 -16.59 -1.64
C LEU A 432 13.42 -17.04 -1.66
N ILE A 433 12.53 -16.25 -1.05
CA ILE A 433 11.07 -16.49 -1.00
C ILE A 433 10.41 -15.61 -2.07
N PRO A 434 9.33 -16.03 -2.76
CA PRO A 434 8.70 -15.19 -3.78
C PRO A 434 8.27 -13.81 -3.25
N ILE A 435 8.38 -12.81 -4.11
CA ILE A 435 7.93 -11.43 -3.83
C ILE A 435 6.41 -11.42 -3.63
N GLU A 436 5.91 -10.66 -2.65
CA GLU A 436 4.47 -10.46 -2.48
C GLU A 436 3.91 -9.72 -3.71
N GLN A 437 2.89 -10.30 -4.34
CA GLN A 437 2.19 -9.66 -5.46
C GLN A 437 1.53 -8.37 -4.97
N LYS A 438 1.68 -7.29 -5.75
CA LYS A 438 0.98 -6.03 -5.51
C LYS A 438 -0.47 -6.25 -5.94
N TYR A 439 -1.43 -6.02 -5.05
CA TYR A 439 -2.85 -6.23 -5.39
C TYR A 439 -3.40 -5.15 -6.34
N ILE A 440 -2.67 -4.03 -6.46
CA ILE A 440 -2.98 -2.91 -7.34
C ILE A 440 -2.02 -2.98 -8.54
N GLU A 441 -2.41 -3.71 -9.58
CA GLU A 441 -1.74 -3.70 -10.88
C GLU A 441 -2.60 -2.93 -11.88
N GLU A 442 -2.04 -1.87 -12.49
CA GLU A 442 -2.72 -1.17 -13.59
C GLU A 442 -2.74 -2.09 -14.82
N GLU A 443 -3.89 -2.22 -15.48
CA GLU A 443 -4.01 -3.07 -16.66
C GLU A 443 -2.98 -2.65 -17.75
N PRO A 444 -2.17 -3.58 -18.26
CA PRO A 444 -1.14 -3.26 -19.25
C PRO A 444 -1.80 -2.75 -20.54
N ARG A 445 -1.51 -1.50 -20.90
CA ARG A 445 -1.95 -0.94 -22.18
C ARG A 445 -0.95 -1.29 -23.28
N VAL A 446 -1.45 -1.78 -24.41
CA VAL A 446 -0.63 -1.99 -25.61
C VAL A 446 -0.08 -0.65 -26.08
N SER A 447 1.23 -0.53 -26.13
CA SER A 447 1.92 0.60 -26.73
C SER A 447 2.92 0.10 -27.76
N LYS A 448 2.80 0.58 -29.00
CA LYS A 448 3.74 0.28 -30.10
C LYS A 448 5.18 0.65 -29.71
N GLN A 449 5.35 1.76 -28.99
CA GLN A 449 6.67 2.21 -28.53
C GLN A 449 7.27 1.27 -27.48
N LEU A 450 6.48 0.79 -26.53
CA LEU A 450 6.95 -0.18 -25.51
C LEU A 450 7.33 -1.52 -26.16
N LEU A 451 6.55 -1.98 -27.15
CA LEU A 451 6.87 -3.19 -27.91
C LEU A 451 8.20 -3.07 -28.66
N LEU A 452 8.42 -1.98 -29.39
CA LEU A 452 9.67 -1.73 -30.12
C LEU A 452 10.86 -1.63 -29.16
N GLN A 453 10.69 -0.92 -28.03
CA GLN A 453 11.72 -0.80 -27.01
C GLN A 453 12.08 -2.17 -26.39
N ASN A 454 11.08 -2.99 -26.06
CA ASN A 454 11.29 -4.34 -25.52
C ASN A 454 11.95 -5.26 -26.54
N PHE A 455 11.56 -5.19 -27.81
CA PHE A 455 12.21 -5.93 -28.90
C PHE A 455 13.69 -5.55 -29.02
N ASN A 456 14.02 -4.26 -29.01
CA ASN A 456 15.41 -3.80 -29.06
C ASN A 456 16.23 -4.25 -27.85
N ARG A 457 15.64 -4.33 -26.66
CA ARG A 457 16.28 -4.90 -25.46
C ARG A 457 16.60 -6.39 -25.64
N VAL A 458 15.66 -7.18 -26.15
CA VAL A 458 15.85 -8.61 -26.44
C VAL A 458 16.90 -8.80 -27.55
N ARG A 459 16.82 -8.01 -28.63
CA ARG A 459 17.77 -8.04 -29.74
C ARG A 459 19.20 -7.84 -29.25
N ARG A 460 19.46 -6.87 -28.36
CA ARG A 460 20.80 -6.66 -27.77
C ARG A 460 21.31 -7.90 -27.03
N CYS A 461 20.46 -8.57 -26.25
CA CYS A 461 20.83 -9.80 -25.54
C CYS A 461 21.14 -10.95 -26.52
N ILE A 462 20.31 -11.12 -27.56
CA ILE A 462 20.51 -12.15 -28.59
C ILE A 462 21.77 -11.86 -29.41
N MET A 463 22.02 -10.62 -29.80
CA MET A 463 23.21 -10.24 -30.57
C MET A 463 24.50 -10.50 -29.78
N PHE A 464 24.50 -10.28 -28.46
CA PHE A 464 25.63 -10.69 -27.62
C PHE A 464 25.89 -12.20 -27.68
N LEU A 465 24.84 -13.03 -27.63
CA LEU A 465 24.96 -14.49 -27.74
C LEU A 465 25.45 -14.91 -29.13
N ILE A 466 24.93 -14.30 -30.20
CA ILE A 466 25.38 -14.54 -31.57
C ILE A 466 26.86 -14.16 -31.71
N ASN A 467 27.28 -13.00 -31.21
CA ASN A 467 28.68 -12.56 -31.25
C ASN A 467 29.60 -13.50 -30.47
N ALA A 468 29.17 -13.99 -29.30
CA ALA A 468 29.91 -15.00 -28.54
C ALA A 468 30.00 -16.32 -29.32
N GLY A 469 28.92 -16.76 -29.96
CA GLY A 469 28.88 -17.94 -30.83
C GLY A 469 29.81 -17.81 -32.03
N CYS A 470 29.77 -16.68 -32.73
CA CYS A 470 30.69 -16.36 -33.82
C CYS A 470 32.16 -16.32 -33.34
N TYR A 471 32.42 -15.79 -32.14
CA TYR A 471 33.77 -15.81 -31.56
C TYR A 471 34.26 -17.23 -31.28
N ILE A 472 33.40 -18.10 -30.75
CA ILE A 472 33.72 -19.52 -30.55
C ILE A 472 33.96 -20.21 -31.90
N ASN A 473 33.14 -19.93 -32.90
CA ASN A 473 33.30 -20.49 -34.25
C ASN A 473 34.61 -20.03 -34.90
N SER A 474 34.96 -18.75 -34.78
CA SER A 474 36.26 -18.20 -35.18
C SER A 474 37.43 -18.91 -34.51
N CYS A 475 37.30 -19.32 -33.24
CA CYS A 475 38.31 -20.14 -32.59
C CYS A 475 38.42 -21.54 -33.23
N PHE A 476 37.31 -22.17 -33.61
CA PHE A 476 37.33 -23.49 -34.24
C PHE A 476 37.80 -23.48 -35.69
N GLU A 477 37.55 -22.40 -36.42
CA GLU A 477 37.97 -22.21 -37.82
C GLU A 477 39.41 -21.72 -37.95
N TRP A 478 40.09 -21.44 -36.83
CA TRP A 478 41.48 -20.98 -36.79
C TRP A 478 41.75 -19.66 -37.52
N GLU A 479 40.73 -18.78 -37.61
CA GLU A 479 40.88 -17.46 -38.25
C GLU A 479 41.99 -16.62 -37.59
N SER A 480 42.16 -16.76 -36.27
CA SER A 480 43.29 -16.20 -35.53
C SER A 480 44.07 -17.30 -34.82
N PRO A 481 45.26 -17.69 -35.33
CA PRO A 481 46.03 -18.80 -34.78
C PRO A 481 46.35 -18.64 -33.29
N GLN A 482 46.64 -17.41 -32.84
CA GLN A 482 46.97 -17.13 -31.44
C GLN A 482 45.76 -17.36 -30.51
N ARG A 483 44.57 -16.93 -30.91
CA ARG A 483 43.35 -17.10 -30.12
C ARG A 483 42.94 -18.57 -30.06
N SER A 484 42.98 -19.25 -31.20
CA SER A 484 42.63 -20.67 -31.31
C SER A 484 43.59 -21.57 -30.53
N ILE A 485 44.90 -21.31 -30.55
CA ILE A 485 45.86 -22.05 -29.72
C ILE A 485 45.57 -21.86 -28.24
N CYS A 486 45.36 -20.62 -27.79
CA CYS A 486 45.02 -20.33 -26.40
C CYS A 486 43.70 -21.00 -25.99
N ALA A 487 42.66 -20.90 -26.81
CA ALA A 487 41.36 -21.53 -26.56
C ALA A 487 41.47 -23.06 -26.50
N PHE A 488 42.24 -23.67 -27.41
CA PHE A 488 42.49 -25.11 -27.43
C PHE A 488 43.26 -25.59 -26.21
N LEU A 489 44.34 -24.90 -25.83
CA LEU A 489 45.11 -25.24 -24.62
C LEU A 489 44.24 -25.12 -23.36
N LEU A 490 43.44 -24.05 -23.25
CA LEU A 490 42.49 -23.88 -22.16
C LEU A 490 41.46 -25.01 -22.15
N PHE A 491 40.89 -25.37 -23.30
CA PHE A 491 39.94 -26.47 -23.42
C PHE A 491 40.54 -27.81 -22.95
N VAL A 492 41.74 -28.16 -23.41
CA VAL A 492 42.41 -29.41 -23.01
C VAL A 492 42.66 -29.43 -21.50
N VAL A 493 43.16 -28.33 -20.93
CA VAL A 493 43.42 -28.22 -19.48
C VAL A 493 42.12 -28.33 -18.68
N VAL A 494 41.06 -27.65 -19.11
CA VAL A 494 39.76 -27.67 -18.43
C VAL A 494 39.16 -29.08 -18.49
N VAL A 495 39.06 -29.70 -19.66
CA VAL A 495 38.45 -31.03 -19.81
C VAL A 495 39.23 -32.09 -19.04
N TRP A 496 40.55 -32.01 -19.01
CA TRP A 496 41.38 -32.97 -18.26
C TRP A 496 41.21 -32.87 -16.75
N ASN A 497 40.95 -31.67 -16.21
CA ASN A 497 40.87 -31.41 -14.77
C ASN A 497 39.43 -31.11 -14.31
N PHE A 498 38.42 -31.33 -15.15
CA PHE A 498 37.07 -30.87 -14.88
C PHE A 498 36.40 -31.66 -13.75
N GLU A 499 36.08 -30.96 -12.67
CA GLU A 499 35.24 -31.47 -11.58
C GLU A 499 34.00 -30.57 -11.41
N LEU A 500 32.89 -31.14 -10.93
CA LEU A 500 31.60 -30.43 -10.88
C LEU A 500 31.61 -29.15 -10.02
N TYR A 501 32.43 -29.09 -8.97
CA TYR A 501 32.56 -27.90 -8.12
C TYR A 501 33.19 -26.71 -8.87
N MET A 502 33.85 -26.96 -10.01
CA MET A 502 34.43 -25.91 -10.85
C MET A 502 33.38 -25.07 -11.56
N ILE A 503 32.13 -25.56 -11.72
CA ILE A 503 31.05 -24.79 -12.36
C ILE A 503 30.66 -23.57 -11.51
N PRO A 504 30.27 -23.69 -10.22
CA PRO A 504 30.04 -22.51 -9.37
C PRO A 504 31.29 -21.64 -9.20
N LEU A 505 32.48 -22.24 -9.15
CA LEU A 505 33.75 -21.52 -9.06
C LEU A 505 34.00 -20.64 -10.30
N ALA A 506 33.73 -21.15 -11.50
CA ALA A 506 33.88 -20.41 -12.74
C ALA A 506 32.92 -19.21 -12.81
N LEU A 507 31.72 -19.33 -12.25
CA LEU A 507 30.76 -18.21 -12.14
C LEU A 507 31.19 -17.14 -11.12
N LEU A 508 32.03 -17.48 -10.13
CA LEU A 508 32.61 -16.50 -9.20
C LEU A 508 33.68 -15.62 -9.88
N LEU A 509 34.39 -16.13 -10.88
CA LEU A 509 35.44 -15.38 -11.58
C LEU A 509 34.94 -14.07 -12.22
N PRO A 510 33.87 -14.02 -13.02
CA PRO A 510 33.37 -12.77 -13.57
C PRO A 510 32.82 -11.81 -12.50
N LEU A 511 32.23 -12.33 -11.41
CA LEU A 511 31.79 -11.51 -10.27
C LEU A 511 32.98 -10.82 -9.59
N ALA A 512 34.04 -11.58 -9.30
CA ALA A 512 35.25 -11.07 -8.68
C ALA A 512 36.02 -10.13 -9.62
N TRP A 513 36.10 -10.47 -10.91
CA TRP A 513 36.73 -9.62 -11.92
C TRP A 513 36.04 -8.26 -12.04
N ASN A 514 34.71 -8.25 -12.15
CA ASN A 514 33.94 -7.00 -12.20
C ASN A 514 34.04 -6.20 -10.90
N TYR A 515 34.09 -6.86 -9.73
CA TYR A 515 34.32 -6.19 -8.45
C TYR A 515 35.66 -5.44 -8.43
N ILE A 516 36.73 -6.11 -8.87
CA ILE A 516 38.07 -5.52 -8.95
C ILE A 516 38.09 -4.37 -9.95
N LEU A 517 37.41 -4.50 -11.09
CA LEU A 517 37.32 -3.46 -12.12
C LEU A 517 36.63 -2.19 -11.58
N ILE A 518 35.51 -2.37 -10.87
CA ILE A 518 34.75 -1.27 -10.24
C ILE A 518 35.57 -0.63 -9.11
N SER A 519 36.22 -1.45 -8.27
CA SER A 519 37.11 -0.96 -7.20
C SER A 519 38.36 -0.25 -7.73
N SER A 520 38.75 -0.51 -8.98
CA SER A 520 39.89 0.14 -9.66
C SER A 520 39.53 1.51 -10.25
N GLY A 521 38.25 1.92 -10.21
CA GLY A 521 37.79 3.22 -10.70
C GLY A 521 37.90 3.41 -12.22
N LYS A 522 38.13 2.33 -12.99
CA LYS A 522 38.13 2.36 -14.45
C LYS A 522 36.70 2.19 -14.95
N ASP A 523 36.04 3.32 -15.18
CA ASP A 523 34.70 3.38 -15.78
C ASP A 523 34.65 2.59 -17.09
N THR A 524 33.91 1.49 -17.09
CA THR A 524 33.58 0.76 -18.31
C THR A 524 32.31 1.35 -18.90
N ARG A 525 32.43 2.54 -19.49
CA ARG A 525 31.40 3.16 -20.35
C ARG A 525 31.73 3.07 -21.84
N GLN A 526 32.78 2.37 -22.21
CA GLN A 526 33.26 2.33 -23.59
C GLN A 526 32.61 1.25 -24.47
N GLY A 527 31.62 0.51 -23.95
CA GLY A 527 30.87 -0.51 -24.69
C GLY A 527 29.63 0.00 -25.44
N ASP A 528 29.09 1.17 -25.08
CA ASP A 528 27.82 1.66 -25.65
C ASP A 528 27.99 2.46 -26.96
N VAL A 529 29.20 2.91 -27.28
CA VAL A 529 29.43 3.76 -28.47
C VAL A 529 29.26 2.98 -29.79
N VAL A 530 29.47 1.66 -29.78
CA VAL A 530 29.35 0.83 -30.99
C VAL A 530 27.90 0.46 -31.29
N SER A 531 27.01 0.46 -30.29
CA SER A 531 25.58 0.16 -30.50
C SER A 531 24.79 1.38 -31.00
N GLN A 532 25.21 2.60 -30.63
CA GLN A 532 24.57 3.84 -31.09
C GLN A 532 24.77 4.07 -32.60
N ALA A 533 25.95 3.73 -33.13
CA ALA A 533 26.28 3.95 -34.54
C ALA A 533 25.55 3.00 -35.52
N VAL A 534 24.94 1.91 -35.02
CA VAL A 534 24.16 0.97 -35.82
C VAL A 534 22.66 1.32 -35.79
N GLU A 535 22.19 2.03 -34.75
CA GLU A 535 20.81 2.50 -34.66
C GLU A 535 20.55 3.70 -35.59
N ASP A 536 21.51 4.63 -35.70
CA ASP A 536 21.46 5.78 -36.64
C ASP A 536 21.51 5.37 -38.13
N LEU A 537 21.78 4.09 -38.43
CA LEU A 537 21.83 3.55 -39.80
C LEU A 537 20.54 2.80 -40.21
N LEU A 538 19.56 2.70 -39.30
CA LEU A 538 18.31 1.96 -39.51
C LEU A 538 17.06 2.85 -39.45
N GLU A 539 17.19 4.16 -39.28
CA GLU A 539 16.08 5.13 -39.27
C GLU A 539 15.70 5.65 -40.68
N ASP A 540 16.37 5.22 -41.75
CA ASP A 540 16.19 5.76 -43.11
C ASP A 540 15.31 4.93 -44.08
N GLU A 541 14.64 3.86 -43.64
CA GLU A 541 13.83 3.00 -44.55
C GLU A 541 12.38 2.73 -44.11
N ASP A 542 11.65 3.71 -43.56
CA ASP A 542 10.18 3.57 -43.40
C ASP A 542 9.45 4.90 -43.65
N GLU A 543 9.54 5.42 -44.87
CA GLU A 543 8.51 6.31 -45.44
C GLU A 543 7.60 5.52 -46.40
N ASP A 544 6.33 5.94 -46.43
CA ASP A 544 5.28 5.58 -47.38
C ASP A 544 4.60 4.21 -47.26
N TYR A 545 3.48 4.17 -46.53
CA TYR A 545 2.25 3.59 -47.06
C TYR A 545 1.01 4.30 -46.47
N ASP A 546 0.56 5.36 -47.15
CA ASP A 546 -0.84 5.74 -47.16
C ASP A 546 -1.59 4.89 -48.20
N ARG A 547 -2.67 4.23 -47.78
CA ARG A 547 -3.81 4.01 -48.66
C ARG A 547 -5.11 3.81 -47.89
N ASP A 548 -6.05 4.66 -48.24
CA ASP A 548 -7.48 4.58 -47.95
C ASP A 548 -8.05 3.16 -48.16
N ASP A 549 -8.95 2.73 -47.28
CA ASP A 549 -10.31 2.37 -47.71
C ASP A 549 -11.31 2.27 -46.54
N LYS A 550 -12.34 3.11 -46.68
CA LYS A 550 -13.77 3.04 -46.31
C LYS A 550 -14.32 2.05 -45.27
N ASP A 551 -15.26 2.62 -44.51
CA ASP A 551 -16.32 2.02 -43.69
C ASP A 551 -16.93 0.69 -44.19
N SER A 552 -17.11 -0.28 -43.29
CA SER A 552 -18.43 -0.62 -42.71
C SER A 552 -18.45 -2.00 -42.00
N GLU A 553 -19.13 -2.03 -40.84
CA GLU A 553 -19.82 -3.15 -40.18
C GLU A 553 -19.10 -4.50 -39.93
N LYS A 554 -18.94 -4.85 -38.63
CA LYS A 554 -19.75 -5.88 -37.93
C LYS A 554 -19.20 -6.16 -36.53
N LYS A 555 -20.10 -6.28 -35.55
CA LYS A 555 -19.88 -6.67 -34.13
C LYS A 555 -19.19 -8.05 -33.92
N GLY A 556 -18.72 -8.73 -34.97
CA GLY A 556 -17.88 -9.93 -34.89
C GLY A 556 -16.37 -9.65 -34.99
N PHE A 557 -15.97 -8.45 -35.44
CA PHE A 557 -14.56 -8.06 -35.58
C PHE A 557 -13.95 -7.60 -34.24
N MET A 558 -14.75 -7.03 -33.34
CA MET A 558 -14.29 -6.60 -32.01
C MET A 558 -13.72 -7.76 -31.20
N ASN A 559 -14.34 -8.94 -31.21
CA ASN A 559 -13.82 -10.11 -30.50
C ASN A 559 -12.50 -10.62 -31.12
N LYS A 560 -12.31 -10.46 -32.44
CA LYS A 560 -11.03 -10.74 -33.10
C LYS A 560 -9.98 -9.67 -32.80
N LEU A 561 -10.39 -8.40 -32.69
CA LEU A 561 -9.52 -7.28 -32.35
C LEU A 561 -9.04 -7.41 -30.90
N TYR A 562 -9.93 -7.75 -29.96
CA TYR A 562 -9.57 -8.07 -28.58
C TYR A 562 -8.67 -9.30 -28.50
N ALA A 563 -8.93 -10.37 -29.27
CA ALA A 563 -8.04 -11.51 -29.32
C ALA A 563 -6.64 -11.17 -29.88
N ILE A 564 -6.56 -10.30 -30.89
CA ILE A 564 -5.27 -9.81 -31.42
C ILE A 564 -4.59 -8.91 -30.39
N GLN A 565 -5.34 -8.05 -29.71
CA GLN A 565 -4.83 -7.21 -28.64
C GLN A 565 -4.27 -8.05 -27.48
N ASP A 566 -4.97 -9.10 -27.06
CA ASP A 566 -4.53 -10.04 -26.02
C ASP A 566 -3.25 -10.78 -26.43
N VAL A 567 -3.15 -11.22 -27.69
CA VAL A 567 -1.93 -11.82 -28.24
C VAL A 567 -0.79 -10.80 -28.23
N CYS A 568 -1.03 -9.56 -28.63
CA CYS A 568 -0.02 -8.50 -28.60
C CYS A 568 0.43 -8.17 -27.16
N ILE A 569 -0.48 -8.11 -26.19
CA ILE A 569 -0.15 -7.93 -24.76
C ILE A 569 0.70 -9.11 -24.29
N SER A 570 0.29 -10.34 -24.59
CA SER A 570 1.01 -11.54 -24.20
C SER A 570 2.44 -11.57 -24.77
N VAL A 571 2.62 -11.22 -26.05
CA VAL A 571 3.94 -11.11 -26.68
C VAL A 571 4.74 -9.97 -26.06
N GLN A 572 4.13 -8.82 -25.78
CA GLN A 572 4.79 -7.68 -25.12
C GLN A 572 5.31 -8.07 -23.74
N SER A 573 4.49 -8.75 -22.94
CA SER A 573 4.84 -9.24 -21.61
C SER A 573 5.95 -10.30 -21.69
N ALA A 574 5.86 -11.25 -22.62
CA ALA A 574 6.89 -12.28 -22.79
C ALA A 574 8.26 -11.68 -23.20
N LEU A 575 8.26 -10.72 -24.13
CA LEU A 575 9.48 -10.01 -24.53
C LEU A 575 10.06 -9.20 -23.37
N ASP A 576 9.22 -8.55 -22.56
CA ASP A 576 9.66 -7.81 -21.38
C ASP A 576 10.24 -8.74 -20.30
N GLU A 577 9.61 -9.89 -20.05
CA GLU A 577 10.13 -10.91 -19.12
C GLU A 577 11.50 -11.42 -19.56
N VAL A 578 11.67 -11.74 -20.84
CA VAL A 578 12.96 -12.23 -21.38
C VAL A 578 14.03 -11.14 -21.31
N ALA A 579 13.71 -9.91 -21.74
CA ALA A 579 14.63 -8.78 -21.67
C ALA A 579 15.04 -8.47 -20.23
N SER A 580 14.07 -8.39 -19.32
CA SER A 580 14.31 -8.10 -17.91
C SER A 580 15.13 -9.19 -17.24
N TYR A 581 14.91 -10.47 -17.57
CA TYR A 581 15.70 -11.58 -17.05
C TYR A 581 17.18 -11.47 -17.45
N GLY A 582 17.45 -11.19 -18.73
CA GLY A 582 18.81 -10.98 -19.23
C GLY A 582 19.51 -9.79 -18.55
N GLU A 583 18.81 -8.67 -18.41
CA GLU A 583 19.30 -7.47 -17.73
C GLU A 583 19.56 -7.72 -16.24
N ARG A 584 18.68 -8.46 -15.55
CA ARG A 584 18.84 -8.84 -14.14
C ARG A 584 20.07 -9.69 -13.90
N ILE A 585 20.34 -10.67 -14.76
CA ILE A 585 21.56 -11.46 -14.71
C ILE A 585 22.78 -10.54 -14.87
N LYS A 586 22.80 -9.75 -15.95
CA LYS A 586 23.88 -8.77 -16.22
C LYS A 586 24.11 -7.84 -15.02
N ASN A 587 23.06 -7.32 -14.41
CA ASN A 587 23.12 -6.40 -13.26
C ASN A 587 23.60 -7.07 -11.97
N THR A 588 23.37 -8.37 -11.81
CA THR A 588 23.96 -9.17 -10.72
C THR A 588 25.47 -9.24 -10.86
N PHE A 589 25.97 -9.50 -12.08
CA PHE A 589 27.40 -9.55 -12.38
C PHE A 589 28.09 -8.18 -12.38
N ASN A 590 27.33 -7.12 -12.67
CA ASN A 590 27.84 -5.74 -12.72
C ASN A 590 27.72 -4.98 -11.39
N TRP A 591 27.39 -5.66 -10.29
CA TRP A 591 27.28 -5.08 -8.95
C TRP A 591 26.29 -3.91 -8.85
N THR A 592 25.20 -3.93 -9.62
CA THR A 592 24.17 -2.88 -9.58
C THR A 592 23.51 -2.78 -8.20
N VAL A 593 23.29 -3.92 -7.54
CA VAL A 593 22.85 -4.01 -6.13
C VAL A 593 23.88 -4.84 -5.34
N PRO A 594 24.84 -4.21 -4.64
CA PRO A 594 25.96 -4.91 -4.00
C PRO A 594 25.55 -6.00 -3.02
N PHE A 595 24.44 -5.80 -2.30
CA PHE A 595 23.89 -6.78 -1.36
C PHE A 595 23.53 -8.11 -2.04
N LEU A 596 22.85 -8.06 -3.19
CA LEU A 596 22.45 -9.24 -3.95
C LEU A 596 23.66 -9.93 -4.58
N SER A 597 24.61 -9.17 -5.13
CA SER A 597 25.86 -9.72 -5.66
C SER A 597 26.69 -10.43 -4.57
N TRP A 598 26.74 -9.89 -3.35
CA TRP A 598 27.36 -10.56 -2.21
C TRP A 598 26.64 -11.84 -1.80
N LEU A 599 25.30 -11.81 -1.77
CA LEU A 599 24.50 -13.00 -1.49
C LEU A 599 24.73 -14.08 -2.54
N ALA A 600 24.81 -13.72 -3.82
CA ALA A 600 25.17 -14.62 -4.91
C ALA A 600 26.56 -15.23 -4.72
N ILE A 601 27.56 -14.45 -4.29
CA ILE A 601 28.91 -14.96 -3.98
C ILE A 601 28.85 -15.97 -2.83
N VAL A 602 28.18 -15.63 -1.73
CA VAL A 602 28.05 -16.55 -0.58
C VAL A 602 27.34 -17.83 -0.99
N ALA A 603 26.26 -17.73 -1.76
CA ALA A 603 25.51 -18.87 -2.28
C ALA A 603 26.37 -19.75 -3.20
N LEU A 604 27.13 -19.14 -4.12
CA LEU A 604 28.05 -19.86 -5.02
C LEU A 604 29.19 -20.52 -4.24
N CYS A 605 29.78 -19.86 -3.23
CA CYS A 605 30.80 -20.44 -2.36
C CYS A 605 30.26 -21.65 -1.56
N VAL A 606 29.06 -21.53 -0.98
CA VAL A 606 28.40 -22.64 -0.29
C VAL A 606 28.10 -23.78 -1.27
N ALA A 607 27.64 -23.47 -2.48
CA ALA A 607 27.42 -24.46 -3.53
C ALA A 607 28.74 -25.17 -3.93
N THR A 608 29.85 -24.44 -4.07
CA THR A 608 31.19 -25.03 -4.32
C THR A 608 31.56 -26.01 -3.21
N ILE A 609 31.40 -25.63 -1.94
CA ILE A 609 31.70 -26.49 -0.78
C ILE A 609 30.82 -27.74 -0.80
N ILE A 610 29.51 -27.59 -1.04
CA ILE A 610 28.56 -28.70 -1.07
C ILE A 610 28.92 -29.68 -2.20
N VAL A 611 29.15 -29.19 -3.42
CA VAL A 611 29.47 -30.06 -4.57
C VAL A 611 30.86 -30.69 -4.44
N TYR A 612 31.78 -30.06 -3.70
CA TYR A 612 33.08 -30.63 -3.39
C TYR A 612 33.00 -31.82 -2.42
N PHE A 613 32.22 -31.70 -1.33
CA PHE A 613 32.12 -32.76 -0.32
C PHE A 613 31.03 -33.80 -0.61
N ILE A 614 29.96 -33.42 -1.32
CA ILE A 614 28.78 -34.27 -1.54
C ILE A 614 28.72 -34.67 -3.02
N PRO A 615 28.83 -35.98 -3.33
CA PRO A 615 28.64 -36.47 -4.69
C PRO A 615 27.26 -36.09 -5.25
N LEU A 616 27.22 -35.70 -6.52
CA LEU A 616 26.01 -35.21 -7.22
C LEU A 616 24.79 -36.13 -7.08
N ARG A 617 25.00 -37.46 -7.02
CA ARG A 617 23.92 -38.43 -6.83
C ARG A 617 23.08 -38.18 -5.57
N TYR A 618 23.71 -37.75 -4.46
CA TYR A 618 22.99 -37.50 -3.21
C TYR A 618 22.27 -36.16 -3.25
N ILE A 619 22.83 -35.16 -3.93
CA ILE A 619 22.19 -33.86 -4.15
C ILE A 619 20.93 -34.05 -5.00
N VAL A 620 21.02 -34.78 -6.11
CA VAL A 620 19.88 -35.07 -6.99
C VAL A 620 18.82 -35.91 -6.26
N LEU A 621 19.23 -36.91 -5.47
CA LEU A 621 18.31 -37.71 -4.66
C LEU A 621 17.57 -36.85 -3.63
N ALA A 622 18.29 -36.02 -2.87
CA ALA A 622 17.70 -35.13 -1.87
C ALA A 622 16.77 -34.09 -2.51
N TRP A 623 17.17 -33.50 -3.64
CA TRP A 623 16.35 -32.58 -4.42
C TRP A 623 15.08 -33.27 -4.95
N GLY A 624 15.20 -34.48 -5.50
CA GLY A 624 14.07 -35.28 -5.97
C GLY A 624 13.10 -35.61 -4.85
N VAL A 625 13.59 -36.13 -3.71
CA VAL A 625 12.76 -36.42 -2.53
C VAL A 625 12.05 -35.16 -2.05
N ASN A 626 12.74 -34.02 -1.93
CA ASN A 626 12.11 -32.76 -1.52
C ASN A 626 11.03 -32.33 -2.52
N LYS A 627 11.30 -32.38 -3.83
CA LYS A 627 10.34 -31.99 -4.88
C LYS A 627 9.08 -32.86 -4.86
N PHE A 628 9.23 -34.17 -4.73
CA PHE A 628 8.10 -35.11 -4.67
C PHE A 628 7.34 -35.06 -3.34
N THR A 629 7.99 -34.68 -2.23
CA THR A 629 7.35 -34.63 -0.90
C THR A 629 6.82 -33.24 -0.51
N LYS A 630 7.22 -32.16 -1.19
CA LYS A 630 6.81 -30.77 -0.89
C LYS A 630 5.28 -30.60 -0.88
N LYS A 631 4.58 -31.05 -1.94
CA LYS A 631 3.11 -30.99 -2.03
C LYS A 631 2.37 -31.94 -1.09
N LEU A 632 3.04 -32.99 -0.62
CA LEU A 632 2.49 -33.92 0.38
C LEU A 632 2.57 -33.34 1.80
N ARG A 633 3.58 -32.49 2.06
CA ARG A 633 3.83 -31.89 3.39
C ARG A 633 3.06 -30.59 3.60
N ASP A 634 2.79 -29.83 2.55
CA ASP A 634 2.00 -28.60 2.63
C ASP A 634 1.15 -28.44 1.34
N PRO A 635 -0.18 -28.67 1.40
CA PRO A 635 -1.07 -28.55 0.26
C PRO A 635 -1.15 -27.13 -0.34
N TYR A 636 -0.77 -26.10 0.41
CA TYR A 636 -0.89 -24.69 0.01
C TYR A 636 0.44 -24.05 -0.41
N THR A 637 1.53 -24.83 -0.51
CA THR A 637 2.81 -24.28 -1.02
C THR A 637 2.69 -23.88 -2.48
N ILE A 638 2.94 -22.59 -2.76
CA ILE A 638 3.09 -22.06 -4.11
C ILE A 638 4.39 -22.65 -4.71
N ASP A 639 4.30 -23.23 -5.90
CA ASP A 639 5.48 -23.71 -6.63
C ASP A 639 6.35 -22.49 -6.97
N ASN A 640 7.58 -22.45 -6.45
CA ASN A 640 8.49 -21.34 -6.62
C ASN A 640 9.87 -21.84 -7.13
N ASN A 641 10.58 -20.97 -7.85
CA ASN A 641 11.94 -21.24 -8.31
C ASN A 641 12.88 -20.22 -7.67
N GLU A 642 13.71 -20.69 -6.74
CA GLU A 642 14.59 -19.85 -5.91
C GLU A 642 15.52 -18.95 -6.73
N LEU A 643 15.98 -19.41 -7.91
CA LEU A 643 16.80 -18.61 -8.80
C LEU A 643 16.02 -17.46 -9.46
N LEU A 644 14.78 -17.73 -9.88
CA LEU A 644 13.89 -16.70 -10.44
C LEU A 644 13.44 -15.71 -9.36
N ASP A 645 13.20 -16.20 -8.14
CA ASP A 645 12.86 -15.38 -6.98
C ASP A 645 14.02 -14.47 -6.55
N PHE A 646 15.26 -14.96 -6.66
CA PHE A 646 16.45 -14.13 -6.45
C PHE A 646 16.61 -13.09 -7.56
N LEU A 647 16.51 -13.51 -8.83
CA LEU A 647 16.71 -12.60 -9.97
C LEU A 647 15.60 -11.55 -10.08
N SER A 648 14.37 -11.86 -9.67
CA SER A 648 13.26 -10.91 -9.67
C SER A 648 13.49 -9.69 -8.76
N ARG A 649 14.37 -9.82 -7.76
CA ARG A 649 14.78 -8.75 -6.84
C ARG A 649 15.89 -7.85 -7.37
N VAL A 650 16.59 -8.31 -8.41
CA VAL A 650 17.56 -7.47 -9.10
C VAL A 650 16.77 -6.52 -10.01
N PRO A 651 17.06 -5.22 -10.02
CA PRO A 651 16.37 -4.29 -10.91
C PRO A 651 16.82 -4.49 -12.36
N SER A 652 15.87 -4.40 -13.29
CA SER A 652 16.16 -4.35 -14.74
C SER A 652 16.72 -2.97 -15.13
N ASP A 653 17.31 -2.83 -16.33
CA ASP A 653 17.94 -1.56 -16.74
C ASP A 653 16.90 -0.42 -16.78
N VAL A 654 15.65 -0.72 -17.13
CA VAL A 654 14.52 0.23 -17.09
C VAL A 654 14.23 0.72 -15.67
N GLN A 655 14.23 -0.20 -14.70
CA GLN A 655 13.97 0.13 -13.29
C GLN A 655 15.12 0.92 -12.65
N VAL A 656 16.36 0.66 -13.07
CA VAL A 656 17.55 1.40 -12.60
C VAL A 656 17.52 2.87 -13.06
N VAL A 657 17.05 3.15 -14.28
CA VAL A 657 16.94 4.53 -14.80
C VAL A 657 15.85 5.33 -14.07
N GLY A 658 14.78 4.65 -13.61
CA GLY A 658 13.69 5.26 -12.84
C GLY A 658 14.06 5.61 -11.38
N ALA A 659 15.01 4.92 -10.77
CA ALA A 659 15.42 5.09 -9.37
C ALA A 659 16.68 5.98 -9.22
N PRO A 660 16.89 6.67 -8.07
CA PRO A 660 18.14 7.36 -7.80
C PRO A 660 19.34 6.39 -7.75
N PRO A 661 20.55 6.78 -8.21
CA PRO A 661 21.70 5.90 -8.31
C PRO A 661 22.16 5.37 -6.94
N ILE A 662 22.24 4.04 -6.80
CA ILE A 662 22.62 3.32 -5.56
C ILE A 662 24.16 3.36 -5.29
N ARG A 663 24.95 4.01 -6.16
CA ARG A 663 26.41 3.83 -6.26
C ARG A 663 27.28 4.50 -5.18
N GLU A 664 26.72 5.30 -4.26
CA GLU A 664 27.51 6.03 -3.25
C GLU A 664 27.60 5.36 -1.85
N PHE A 665 27.62 4.02 -1.77
CA PHE A 665 27.55 3.29 -0.49
C PHE A 665 28.88 2.73 0.06
N TYR A 666 30.00 2.88 -0.65
CA TYR A 666 31.25 2.16 -0.30
C TYR A 666 32.09 2.75 0.85
N SER A 667 31.72 3.87 1.47
CA SER A 667 32.50 4.45 2.58
C SER A 667 31.95 4.11 3.98
N TYR A 668 30.65 3.82 4.12
CA TYR A 668 29.99 3.78 5.44
C TYR A 668 29.62 2.40 5.98
N HIS A 669 29.37 1.41 5.12
CA HIS A 669 28.94 0.07 5.56
C HIS A 669 30.02 -0.70 6.36
N HIS A 670 31.29 -0.30 6.23
CA HIS A 670 32.38 -0.86 7.03
C HIS A 670 32.40 -0.33 8.48
N ARG A 671 31.74 0.79 8.80
CA ARG A 671 31.64 1.33 10.18
C ARG A 671 30.53 0.69 11.00
N GLN A 672 29.32 0.55 10.47
CA GLN A 672 28.19 0.03 11.25
C GLN A 672 28.33 -1.44 11.67
N CYS A 673 29.00 -2.28 10.87
CA CYS A 673 29.28 -3.67 11.27
C CYS A 673 30.36 -3.74 12.37
N CYS A 674 31.35 -2.83 12.36
CA CYS A 674 32.40 -2.77 13.36
C CYS A 674 31.92 -2.18 14.70
N ASP A 675 31.04 -1.17 14.68
CA ASP A 675 30.53 -0.51 15.89
C ASP A 675 29.67 -1.47 16.76
N SER A 676 29.07 -2.49 16.15
CA SER A 676 28.34 -3.54 16.89
C SER A 676 29.24 -4.55 17.63
N LEU A 677 30.49 -4.70 17.18
CA LEU A 677 31.49 -5.60 17.79
C LEU A 677 32.39 -4.88 18.80
N GLN A 678 32.56 -3.56 18.66
CA GLN A 678 33.42 -2.77 19.55
C GLN A 678 32.76 -2.37 20.88
N CYS A 679 31.45 -2.55 21.04
CA CYS A 679 30.75 -2.36 22.32
C CYS A 679 30.83 -3.58 23.27
N ARG A 680 31.73 -4.54 23.01
CA ARG A 680 31.91 -5.76 23.83
C ARG A 680 33.37 -6.07 24.23
N VAL A 681 34.28 -5.11 24.17
CA VAL A 681 35.63 -5.23 24.75
C VAL A 681 35.88 -4.12 25.75
#